data_AF-A0A136M011-F1
#
_entry.id   AF-A0A136M011-F1
#
_cell.length_a   1.000
_cell.length_b   1.000
_cell.length_c   1.000
_cell.angle_alpha   90.00
_cell.angle_beta   90.00
_cell.angle_gamma   90.00
#
_symmetry.space_group_name_H-M   'P 1'
#
loop_
_entity.id
_entity.type
_entity.pdbx_description
1 polymer ?
#
loop_
_entity_poly.entity_id
_entity_poly.type
_entity_poly.pdbx_seq_one_letter_code
_entity_poly.pdbx_strand_id
1 'polypeptide(L)'
;MNTQNVFHAYDVRGIVPDELNASLVYKIAHAYFSLVDGQRYIIGYDMRETSADLFTAFVRAAHDLGKEIESVGMVTTDMLYFALGRYEYDGGIMITASHNPKIYNGIKMMARGVVPVSMQELKERFDSVSVEVPHDLLERKADIPVKQSSSDYVDHVLGCVDINAIPPLKVVVDAGNGMGGLNARKVLERLPSVEVIEMYFEPNANFPHHEANPVIRSNTKELGQMVVAERADLGIAYDGDGDRCLFVDSKGEYVPGHLMVALFARYYMQKEQGARIAYEHRNVYAIQHEIREMGGEGVPVRAGHSFFKERMHNDGIIFGGESSAHYYFRDTYFADNGVLPFLILFEMLGNYQTTLRELLSYYRENFFASGELNFMLNEGTDPAHVKDAFHAELHPVRDEEPDGLVMEFDNWRFNARMSNTEPVMRINIEALASDQLDESILTIHEIMSSFGTFLGDGSARSADELKITAKDRFEMLLDNLWYTWNPHYILPIVDLYGDGWRKNSPPGEFSSQYGIKKLSQVLDDKSWEIEQNVRLFEAYMDESLPTWFSRFISEDQNGVFRILKEKPVAYFSLEYGLVDWLQIYSGGLGVLAGDFIKEASDMGIPFAAVGIFYHQGYFHQDFDGNGLQQETYIEQRPEEYPLELVTDDEGKPLTGEIEIIDHPVYFRAWKLHVGKTPLYLLDTNFEKNERQEDRMITAHLYGGDQDTRIRQEILLGIGGPRLLERLGIKPALYHMNEGHSGFLVLEIARQFIEGEGKSFDEAIAMVDERLVFTNHTLKQAGNDIFSYELMERYFGTYLDNLHTDMGRVFELGKDDLYAHGDFSMTVLGLRNAKISNAVSLLHGEAAKRLWPDFGLVPVTNGVHMPTWVSPEIHALLDKYVGEDWHFPGRTVDYEKVQQIPDDELWETHLERKNKLITTLNNELALELDPEALTIAWSRRLTSYKRPDMIVSDLERLKQLVQTAGKPVQILIAGKAHPRDGIGKDLLQKMNQSVSQPEFRNRVVVVPGYNWQLARRMVSGADVWLNTPYRFEEASGTSGMKAAANGVLQLTTKDGWTDEVDWFQKGWLISEENPVDSLHDTLEYKIIPLYFDHNGSGYNEDWLQMMKNTMQTVLEHYSTVRMMKQYLDLIYKPVLDGL
;
A
#
# COMPACT_ATOMS: atom_id res chain seq x y z
N MET A 1 -47.94 -3.23 29.75
CA MET A 1 -46.71 -3.41 28.93
C MET A 1 -47.00 -4.50 27.93
N ASN A 2 -46.62 -4.30 26.68
CA ASN A 2 -46.90 -5.24 25.59
C ASN A 2 -45.96 -6.44 25.74
N THR A 3 -46.40 -7.50 26.45
CA THR A 3 -45.60 -8.70 26.77
C THR A 3 -45.17 -9.52 25.55
N GLN A 4 -45.62 -9.14 24.34
CA GLN A 4 -45.30 -9.83 23.09
C GLN A 4 -43.85 -9.64 22.61
N ASN A 5 -43.12 -8.61 23.08
CA ASN A 5 -41.83 -8.22 22.50
C ASN A 5 -40.58 -8.97 22.99
N VAL A 6 -40.65 -9.76 24.09
CA VAL A 6 -39.45 -10.41 24.66
C VAL A 6 -39.23 -11.86 24.23
N PHE A 7 -40.22 -12.50 23.61
CA PHE A 7 -40.11 -13.88 23.11
C PHE A 7 -39.63 -13.84 21.67
N HIS A 8 -38.36 -14.14 21.43
CA HIS A 8 -37.76 -14.21 20.10
C HIS A 8 -37.74 -15.64 19.57
N ALA A 9 -37.20 -15.83 18.37
CA ALA A 9 -37.23 -17.12 17.67
C ALA A 9 -36.56 -18.28 18.45
N TYR A 10 -35.57 -17.99 19.30
CA TYR A 10 -34.72 -19.00 19.94
C TYR A 10 -34.33 -18.70 21.40
N ASP A 11 -34.78 -17.58 21.97
CA ASP A 11 -34.59 -17.26 23.39
C ASP A 11 -35.59 -16.18 23.87
N VAL A 12 -35.54 -15.88 25.17
CA VAL A 12 -36.21 -14.72 25.77
C VAL A 12 -35.17 -13.62 25.98
N ARG A 13 -35.40 -12.42 25.47
CA ARG A 13 -34.47 -11.29 25.57
C ARG A 13 -35.21 -9.97 25.62
N GLY A 14 -34.63 -8.95 26.25
CA GLY A 14 -35.19 -7.60 26.25
C GLY A 14 -34.32 -6.60 27.01
N ILE A 15 -34.62 -5.32 26.85
CA ILE A 15 -34.01 -4.24 27.63
C ILE A 15 -34.45 -4.36 29.09
N VAL A 16 -33.50 -4.29 30.02
CA VAL A 16 -33.78 -4.38 31.46
C VAL A 16 -33.67 -2.99 32.11
N PRO A 17 -34.66 -2.53 32.90
CA PRO A 17 -35.84 -3.27 33.39
C PRO A 17 -37.12 -3.12 32.55
N ASP A 18 -37.07 -2.38 31.44
CA ASP A 18 -38.27 -1.87 30.76
C ASP A 18 -39.08 -2.96 30.03
N GLU A 19 -38.41 -3.86 29.32
CA GLU A 19 -39.02 -4.96 28.57
C GLU A 19 -38.95 -6.27 29.35
N LEU A 20 -37.78 -6.56 29.94
CA LEU A 20 -37.52 -7.73 30.78
C LEU A 20 -37.17 -7.29 32.21
N ASN A 21 -37.78 -7.91 33.22
CA ASN A 21 -37.52 -7.61 34.63
C ASN A 21 -37.81 -8.83 35.52
N ALA A 22 -37.41 -8.76 36.79
CA ALA A 22 -37.57 -9.82 37.78
C ALA A 22 -39.01 -10.39 37.84
N SER A 23 -40.04 -9.52 37.83
CA SER A 23 -41.44 -9.93 37.87
C SER A 23 -41.86 -10.75 36.66
N LEU A 24 -41.37 -10.38 35.47
CA LEU A 24 -41.62 -11.11 34.24
C LEU A 24 -40.86 -12.44 34.22
N VAL A 25 -39.60 -12.43 34.65
CA VAL A 25 -38.77 -13.64 34.76
C VAL A 25 -39.36 -14.66 35.71
N TYR A 26 -39.91 -14.22 36.85
CA TYR A 26 -40.63 -15.11 37.76
C TYR A 26 -41.78 -15.86 37.05
N LYS A 27 -42.57 -15.15 36.23
CA LYS A 27 -43.66 -15.77 35.44
C LYS A 27 -43.14 -16.69 34.33
N ILE A 28 -42.05 -16.31 33.65
CA ILE A 28 -41.39 -17.15 32.65
C ILE A 28 -40.89 -18.45 33.28
N ALA A 29 -40.30 -18.39 34.47
CA ALA A 29 -39.84 -19.57 35.20
C ALA A 29 -41.00 -20.54 35.50
N HIS A 30 -42.17 -20.03 35.91
CA HIS A 30 -43.38 -20.85 36.08
C HIS A 30 -43.79 -21.56 34.78
N ALA A 31 -43.74 -20.86 33.64
CA ALA A 31 -44.03 -21.45 32.34
C ALA A 31 -43.00 -22.55 31.99
N TYR A 32 -41.71 -22.27 32.19
CA TYR A 32 -40.62 -23.20 31.95
C TYR A 32 -40.75 -24.48 32.78
N PHE A 33 -40.99 -24.38 34.09
CA PHE A 33 -41.14 -25.56 34.96
C PHE A 33 -42.43 -26.36 34.71
N SER A 34 -43.41 -25.77 34.03
CA SER A 34 -44.60 -26.49 33.56
C SER A 34 -44.39 -27.22 32.23
N LEU A 35 -43.31 -26.87 31.51
CA LEU A 35 -42.95 -27.41 30.21
C LEU A 35 -41.85 -28.46 30.32
N VAL A 36 -40.85 -28.22 31.17
CA VAL A 36 -39.73 -29.12 31.41
C VAL A 36 -39.99 -29.92 32.68
N ASP A 37 -40.53 -31.13 32.51
CA ASP A 37 -40.80 -32.07 33.60
C ASP A 37 -39.49 -32.56 34.24
N GLY A 38 -39.43 -32.50 35.57
CA GLY A 38 -38.24 -32.86 36.33
C GLY A 38 -38.25 -32.37 37.76
N GLN A 39 -37.19 -32.70 38.49
CA GLN A 39 -36.97 -32.27 39.87
C GLN A 39 -35.66 -31.49 40.04
N ARG A 40 -34.59 -31.82 39.29
CA ARG A 40 -33.24 -31.26 39.47
C ARG A 40 -32.87 -30.36 38.29
N TYR A 41 -32.60 -29.09 38.55
CA TYR A 41 -32.28 -28.08 37.54
C TYR A 41 -30.96 -27.38 37.87
N ILE A 42 -30.34 -26.80 36.84
CA ILE A 42 -29.08 -26.07 36.97
C ILE A 42 -29.18 -24.68 36.34
N ILE A 43 -28.65 -23.66 37.03
CA ILE A 43 -28.71 -22.26 36.59
C ILE A 43 -27.36 -21.57 36.66
N GLY A 44 -27.03 -20.82 35.60
CA GLY A 44 -25.86 -19.96 35.50
C GLY A 44 -26.26 -18.56 35.05
N TYR A 45 -25.30 -17.63 35.12
CA TYR A 45 -25.49 -16.26 34.67
C TYR A 45 -24.17 -15.66 34.18
N ASP A 46 -24.25 -14.65 33.33
CA ASP A 46 -23.09 -13.88 32.85
C ASP A 46 -22.73 -12.71 33.79
N MET A 47 -21.71 -11.93 33.44
CA MET A 47 -21.21 -10.82 34.25
C MET A 47 -22.10 -9.57 34.26
N ARG A 48 -23.25 -9.53 33.57
CA ARG A 48 -24.09 -8.32 33.51
C ARG A 48 -24.67 -8.00 34.90
N GLU A 49 -24.65 -6.72 35.29
CA GLU A 49 -25.17 -6.28 36.60
C GLU A 49 -26.63 -6.68 36.81
N THR A 50 -27.43 -6.62 35.74
CA THR A 50 -28.86 -6.98 35.77
C THR A 50 -29.12 -8.47 35.95
N SER A 51 -28.11 -9.34 35.72
CA SER A 51 -28.28 -10.79 35.82
C SER A 51 -28.57 -11.26 37.25
N ALA A 52 -28.11 -10.53 38.27
CA ALA A 52 -28.32 -10.89 39.67
C ALA A 52 -29.82 -10.91 40.09
N ASP A 53 -30.58 -9.90 39.66
CA ASP A 53 -32.01 -9.79 39.98
C ASP A 53 -32.83 -10.82 39.21
N LEU A 54 -32.51 -11.05 37.93
CA LEU A 54 -33.19 -12.05 37.09
C LEU A 54 -32.91 -13.47 37.60
N PHE A 55 -31.65 -13.75 37.97
CA PHE A 55 -31.25 -15.00 38.60
C PHE A 55 -32.02 -15.24 39.90
N THR A 56 -32.10 -14.23 40.77
CA THR A 56 -32.83 -14.31 42.05
C THR A 56 -34.31 -14.62 41.82
N ALA A 57 -34.94 -13.94 40.86
CA ALA A 57 -36.34 -14.18 40.53
C ALA A 57 -36.60 -15.59 39.98
N PHE A 58 -35.73 -16.10 39.13
CA PHE A 58 -35.86 -17.45 38.56
C PHE A 58 -35.72 -18.52 39.64
N VAL A 59 -34.72 -18.38 40.50
CA VAL A 59 -34.49 -19.29 41.64
C VAL A 59 -35.67 -19.26 42.62
N ARG A 60 -36.23 -18.08 42.90
CA ARG A 60 -37.40 -17.96 43.78
C ARG A 60 -38.59 -18.74 43.23
N ALA A 61 -38.88 -18.63 41.92
CA ALA A 61 -39.94 -19.41 41.29
C ALA A 61 -39.69 -20.94 41.39
N ALA A 62 -38.44 -21.38 41.24
CA ALA A 62 -38.08 -22.80 41.41
C ALA A 62 -38.42 -23.30 42.83
N HIS A 63 -38.05 -22.54 43.86
CA HIS A 63 -38.35 -22.89 45.25
C HIS A 63 -39.85 -22.87 45.56
N ASP A 64 -40.58 -21.87 45.07
CA ASP A 64 -42.03 -21.76 45.29
C ASP A 64 -42.79 -22.91 44.60
N LEU A 65 -42.21 -23.50 43.54
CA LEU A 65 -42.72 -24.70 42.86
C LEU A 65 -42.15 -26.03 43.42
N GLY A 66 -41.31 -25.98 44.46
CA GLY A 66 -40.71 -27.17 45.08
C GLY A 66 -39.67 -27.88 44.21
N LYS A 67 -39.05 -27.18 43.25
CA LYS A 67 -37.97 -27.72 42.40
C LYS A 67 -36.62 -27.59 43.10
N GLU A 68 -35.73 -28.57 42.88
CA GLU A 68 -34.33 -28.51 43.31
C GLU A 68 -33.52 -27.80 42.23
N ILE A 69 -32.88 -26.68 42.59
CA ILE A 69 -32.07 -25.89 41.66
C ILE A 69 -30.68 -25.65 42.25
N GLU A 70 -29.64 -25.95 41.48
CA GLU A 70 -28.23 -25.72 41.82
C GLU A 70 -27.64 -24.63 40.90
N SER A 71 -26.72 -23.83 41.42
CA SER A 71 -26.01 -22.81 40.63
C SER A 71 -24.69 -23.33 40.10
N VAL A 72 -24.34 -23.04 38.84
CA VAL A 72 -22.95 -23.11 38.35
C VAL A 72 -22.19 -21.81 38.55
N GLY A 73 -22.85 -20.78 39.08
CA GLY A 73 -22.30 -19.45 39.29
C GLY A 73 -22.21 -18.63 38.01
N MET A 74 -21.27 -17.70 38.02
CA MET A 74 -20.94 -16.83 36.90
C MET A 74 -20.03 -17.58 35.92
N VAL A 75 -20.58 -18.08 34.81
CA VAL A 75 -19.89 -18.96 33.85
C VAL A 75 -20.23 -18.58 32.41
N THR A 76 -19.48 -19.11 31.44
CA THR A 76 -19.88 -19.03 30.02
C THR A 76 -21.09 -19.93 29.76
N THR A 77 -21.79 -19.64 28.66
CA THR A 77 -22.96 -20.40 28.25
C THR A 77 -22.65 -21.87 27.95
N ASP A 78 -21.52 -22.17 27.32
CA ASP A 78 -21.10 -23.54 26.99
C ASP A 78 -20.70 -24.38 28.22
N MET A 79 -20.23 -23.76 29.30
CA MET A 79 -19.97 -24.45 30.57
C MET A 79 -21.27 -24.87 31.28
N LEU A 80 -22.34 -24.06 31.16
CA LEU A 80 -23.67 -24.46 31.63
C LEU A 80 -24.17 -25.69 30.85
N TYR A 81 -24.05 -25.69 29.52
CA TYR A 81 -24.44 -26.82 28.68
C TYR A 81 -23.70 -28.09 29.07
N PHE A 82 -22.39 -28.00 29.29
CA PHE A 82 -21.60 -29.10 29.81
C PHE A 82 -22.12 -29.59 31.16
N ALA A 83 -22.38 -28.71 32.12
CA ALA A 83 -22.87 -29.10 33.43
C ALA A 83 -24.26 -29.78 33.36
N LEU A 84 -25.16 -29.26 32.52
CA LEU A 84 -26.47 -29.86 32.26
C LEU A 84 -26.33 -31.30 31.72
N GLY A 85 -25.51 -31.50 30.68
CA GLY A 85 -25.31 -32.80 30.06
C GLY A 85 -24.53 -33.78 30.94
N ARG A 86 -23.43 -33.34 31.55
CA ARG A 86 -22.48 -34.19 32.30
C ARG A 86 -23.04 -34.74 33.60
N TYR A 87 -23.85 -33.93 34.29
CA TYR A 87 -24.44 -34.27 35.58
C TYR A 87 -25.92 -34.66 35.49
N GLU A 88 -26.44 -34.80 34.26
CA GLU A 88 -27.78 -35.30 33.94
C GLU A 88 -28.91 -34.54 34.65
N TYR A 89 -28.86 -33.21 34.64
CA TYR A 89 -29.96 -32.38 35.13
C TYR A 89 -31.17 -32.45 34.20
N ASP A 90 -32.36 -32.22 34.76
CA ASP A 90 -33.63 -32.24 34.02
C ASP A 90 -33.82 -31.01 33.13
N GLY A 91 -33.15 -29.91 33.47
CA GLY A 91 -33.20 -28.68 32.72
C GLY A 91 -32.12 -27.68 33.12
N GLY A 92 -31.71 -26.84 32.18
CA GLY A 92 -30.69 -25.82 32.36
C GLY A 92 -31.19 -24.43 32.00
N ILE A 93 -30.67 -23.43 32.71
CA ILE A 93 -31.03 -22.01 32.56
C ILE A 93 -29.76 -21.16 32.53
N MET A 94 -29.57 -20.38 31.48
CA MET A 94 -28.51 -19.37 31.40
C MET A 94 -29.12 -17.98 31.36
N ILE A 95 -28.84 -17.15 32.38
CA ILE A 95 -29.19 -15.73 32.34
C ILE A 95 -28.10 -14.98 31.55
N THR A 96 -28.44 -14.57 30.33
CA THR A 96 -27.51 -13.92 29.39
C THR A 96 -28.27 -13.27 28.24
N ALA A 97 -27.72 -12.20 27.67
CA ALA A 97 -28.15 -11.64 26.38
C ALA A 97 -27.17 -11.91 25.23
N SER A 98 -26.37 -12.97 25.32
CA SER A 98 -25.36 -13.30 24.31
C SER A 98 -24.44 -12.08 24.05
N HIS A 99 -24.24 -11.73 22.79
CA HIS A 99 -23.44 -10.61 22.31
C HIS A 99 -24.10 -9.22 22.44
N ASN A 100 -25.37 -9.11 22.86
CA ASN A 100 -26.07 -7.81 22.84
C ASN A 100 -25.43 -6.75 23.77
N PRO A 101 -25.67 -5.45 23.53
CA PRO A 101 -25.19 -4.39 24.41
C PRO A 101 -25.65 -4.54 25.88
N LYS A 102 -24.94 -3.89 26.81
CA LYS A 102 -25.15 -3.99 28.27
C LYS A 102 -26.57 -3.74 28.78
N ILE A 103 -27.39 -2.99 28.03
CA ILE A 103 -28.78 -2.67 28.39
C ILE A 103 -29.73 -3.87 28.22
N TYR A 104 -29.32 -4.88 27.46
CA TYR A 104 -30.08 -6.11 27.25
C TYR A 104 -29.69 -7.18 28.27
N ASN A 105 -30.67 -7.99 28.65
CA ASN A 105 -30.45 -9.29 29.29
C ASN A 105 -31.48 -10.30 28.73
N GLY A 106 -31.32 -11.58 29.07
CA GLY A 106 -32.15 -12.65 28.53
C GLY A 106 -32.00 -13.96 29.27
N ILE A 107 -32.66 -14.98 28.75
CA ILE A 107 -32.67 -16.33 29.31
C ILE A 107 -32.60 -17.34 28.17
N LYS A 108 -31.52 -18.12 28.12
CA LYS A 108 -31.46 -19.37 27.35
C LYS A 108 -32.03 -20.48 28.25
N MET A 109 -32.97 -21.29 27.73
CA MET A 109 -33.64 -22.37 28.47
C MET A 109 -33.52 -23.71 27.72
N MET A 110 -33.08 -24.75 28.42
CA MET A 110 -32.92 -26.11 27.88
C MET A 110 -33.64 -27.13 28.74
N ALA A 111 -34.08 -28.22 28.11
CA ALA A 111 -34.49 -29.45 28.74
C ALA A 111 -33.31 -30.42 28.89
N ARG A 112 -33.58 -31.57 29.51
CA ARG A 112 -32.63 -32.68 29.68
C ARG A 112 -31.92 -33.01 28.36
N GLY A 113 -30.61 -33.25 28.43
CA GLY A 113 -29.79 -33.55 27.26
C GLY A 113 -29.38 -32.32 26.44
N VAL A 114 -29.50 -31.12 27.01
CA VAL A 114 -29.16 -29.83 26.36
C VAL A 114 -30.04 -29.54 25.13
N VAL A 115 -31.25 -30.09 25.11
CA VAL A 115 -32.24 -29.83 24.07
C VAL A 115 -32.88 -28.45 24.30
N PRO A 116 -32.88 -27.53 23.32
CA PRO A 116 -33.48 -26.21 23.50
C PRO A 116 -35.00 -26.34 23.71
N VAL A 117 -35.56 -25.47 24.57
CA VAL A 117 -37.01 -25.41 24.78
C VAL A 117 -37.68 -24.68 23.61
N SER A 118 -38.81 -25.19 23.13
CA SER A 118 -39.61 -24.52 22.09
C SER A 118 -40.15 -23.18 22.59
N MET A 119 -39.75 -22.08 21.94
CA MET A 119 -40.23 -20.73 22.31
C MET A 119 -41.74 -20.57 22.09
N GLN A 120 -42.30 -21.26 21.10
CA GLN A 120 -43.74 -21.28 20.88
C GLN A 120 -44.48 -21.91 22.06
N GLU A 121 -44.06 -23.13 22.46
CA GLU A 121 -44.70 -23.84 23.57
C GLU A 121 -44.52 -23.09 24.89
N LEU A 122 -43.33 -22.50 25.11
CA LEU A 122 -43.05 -21.69 26.28
C LEU A 122 -43.97 -20.47 26.34
N LYS A 123 -44.18 -19.79 25.22
CA LYS A 123 -45.09 -18.64 25.14
C LYS A 123 -46.54 -19.04 25.39
N GLU A 124 -47.00 -20.15 24.81
CA GLU A 124 -48.34 -20.69 25.07
C GLU A 124 -48.55 -21.03 26.55
N ARG A 125 -47.54 -21.62 27.20
CA ARG A 125 -47.56 -21.86 28.65
C ARG A 125 -47.58 -20.54 29.41
N PHE A 126 -46.71 -19.60 29.07
CA PHE A 126 -46.63 -18.28 29.70
C PHE A 126 -47.95 -17.53 29.65
N ASP A 127 -48.63 -17.51 28.51
CA ASP A 127 -49.94 -16.86 28.35
C ASP A 127 -51.04 -17.52 29.20
N SER A 128 -50.85 -18.78 29.62
CA SER A 128 -51.77 -19.50 30.52
C SER A 128 -51.38 -19.44 32.00
N VAL A 129 -50.18 -18.95 32.34
CA VAL A 129 -49.72 -18.87 33.74
C VAL A 129 -50.46 -17.77 34.48
N SER A 130 -51.23 -18.16 35.50
CA SER A 130 -51.88 -17.24 36.45
C SER A 130 -51.21 -17.38 37.82
N VAL A 131 -50.12 -16.62 38.02
CA VAL A 131 -49.37 -16.56 39.29
C VAL A 131 -49.27 -15.12 39.79
N GLU A 132 -49.50 -14.93 41.08
CA GLU A 132 -49.29 -13.66 41.77
C GLU A 132 -47.79 -13.50 42.08
N VAL A 133 -47.19 -12.38 41.66
CA VAL A 133 -45.76 -12.13 41.87
C VAL A 133 -45.55 -11.66 43.31
N PRO A 134 -44.68 -12.32 44.10
CA PRO A 134 -44.42 -11.91 45.49
C PRO A 134 -43.90 -10.47 45.58
N HIS A 135 -44.41 -9.68 46.54
CA HIS A 135 -43.94 -8.31 46.75
C HIS A 135 -42.49 -8.24 47.27
N ASP A 136 -42.01 -9.30 47.90
CA ASP A 136 -40.66 -9.46 48.47
C ASP A 136 -39.69 -10.20 47.53
N LEU A 137 -40.00 -10.30 46.23
CA LEU A 137 -39.29 -11.14 45.24
C LEU A 137 -37.76 -11.00 45.28
N LEU A 138 -37.24 -9.78 45.50
CA LEU A 138 -35.81 -9.48 45.52
C LEU A 138 -35.24 -9.19 46.93
N GLU A 139 -36.06 -9.24 48.00
CA GLU A 139 -35.61 -8.89 49.36
C GLU A 139 -34.66 -9.93 49.98
N ARG A 140 -34.59 -11.15 49.40
CA ARG A 140 -33.66 -12.21 49.81
C ARG A 140 -32.80 -12.60 48.62
N LYS A 141 -31.46 -12.53 48.79
CA LYS A 141 -30.53 -13.13 47.83
C LYS A 141 -30.84 -14.62 47.70
N ALA A 142 -30.82 -15.13 46.48
CA ALA A 142 -30.93 -16.57 46.21
C ALA A 142 -29.81 -17.32 46.94
N ASP A 143 -30.17 -18.11 47.96
CA ASP A 143 -29.26 -18.99 48.69
C ASP A 143 -29.47 -20.42 48.17
N ILE A 144 -28.62 -20.83 47.22
CA ILE A 144 -28.70 -22.16 46.58
C ILE A 144 -27.33 -22.85 46.51
N PRO A 145 -27.28 -24.19 46.52
CA PRO A 145 -26.03 -24.93 46.39
C PRO A 145 -25.28 -24.60 45.10
N VAL A 146 -23.95 -24.50 45.17
CA VAL A 146 -23.09 -24.23 44.00
C VAL A 146 -22.43 -25.52 43.52
N LYS A 147 -22.71 -25.91 42.28
CA LYS A 147 -22.09 -27.03 41.57
C LYS A 147 -20.74 -26.60 40.99
N GLN A 148 -19.65 -27.12 41.55
CA GLN A 148 -18.32 -26.97 40.96
C GLN A 148 -18.20 -27.84 39.72
N SER A 149 -18.07 -27.22 38.54
CA SER A 149 -17.97 -27.91 37.24
C SER A 149 -16.73 -27.55 36.43
N SER A 150 -15.95 -26.56 36.87
CA SER A 150 -14.91 -25.95 36.05
C SER A 150 -13.76 -26.89 35.69
N SER A 151 -13.28 -27.73 36.61
CA SER A 151 -12.19 -28.69 36.31
C SER A 151 -12.68 -29.77 35.36
N ASP A 152 -13.84 -30.35 35.65
CA ASP A 152 -14.48 -31.38 34.82
C ASP A 152 -14.73 -30.88 33.40
N TYR A 153 -15.11 -29.61 33.22
CA TYR A 153 -15.27 -28.98 31.91
C TYR A 153 -13.94 -28.88 31.16
N VAL A 154 -12.89 -28.38 31.81
CA VAL A 154 -11.56 -28.25 31.21
C VAL A 154 -11.01 -29.61 30.78
N ASP A 155 -11.13 -30.63 31.65
CA ASP A 155 -10.69 -31.98 31.33
C ASP A 155 -11.51 -32.60 30.18
N HIS A 156 -12.81 -32.27 30.06
CA HIS A 156 -13.67 -32.71 28.96
C HIS A 156 -13.25 -32.12 27.61
N VAL A 157 -13.13 -30.78 27.51
CA VAL A 157 -12.78 -30.12 26.24
C VAL A 157 -11.37 -30.45 25.76
N LEU A 158 -10.40 -30.59 26.68
CA LEU A 158 -9.05 -31.07 26.34
C LEU A 158 -9.06 -32.53 25.89
N GLY A 159 -10.01 -33.34 26.38
CA GLY A 159 -10.19 -34.73 25.96
C GLY A 159 -10.79 -34.90 24.56
N CYS A 160 -11.32 -33.83 23.95
CA CYS A 160 -11.89 -33.87 22.59
C CYS A 160 -10.82 -33.76 21.48
N VAL A 161 -9.60 -33.32 21.81
CA VAL A 161 -8.49 -33.08 20.86
C VAL A 161 -7.24 -33.85 21.26
N ASP A 162 -6.32 -34.12 20.32
CA ASP A 162 -4.99 -34.60 20.67
C ASP A 162 -4.08 -33.43 21.09
N ILE A 163 -4.01 -33.18 22.39
CA ILE A 163 -3.17 -32.12 22.95
C ILE A 163 -1.66 -32.30 22.65
N ASN A 164 -1.21 -33.51 22.30
CA ASN A 164 0.20 -33.74 21.96
C ASN A 164 0.54 -33.32 20.54
N ALA A 165 -0.47 -33.17 19.67
CA ALA A 165 -0.30 -32.65 18.32
C ALA A 165 -0.20 -31.11 18.31
N ILE A 166 -0.58 -30.42 19.39
CA ILE A 166 -0.54 -28.95 19.46
C ILE A 166 0.92 -28.47 19.43
N PRO A 167 1.32 -27.67 18.42
CA PRO A 167 2.68 -27.16 18.32
C PRO A 167 2.91 -26.03 19.33
N PRO A 168 4.18 -25.60 19.53
CA PRO A 168 4.44 -24.34 20.20
C PRO A 168 3.77 -23.19 19.45
N LEU A 169 2.96 -22.39 20.14
CA LEU A 169 2.21 -21.28 19.54
C LEU A 169 2.27 -20.06 20.44
N LYS A 170 2.27 -18.87 19.85
CA LYS A 170 2.00 -17.59 20.53
C LYS A 170 0.67 -17.07 20.04
N VAL A 171 -0.29 -16.86 20.94
CA VAL A 171 -1.65 -16.44 20.60
C VAL A 171 -2.09 -15.22 21.38
N VAL A 172 -2.83 -14.33 20.74
CA VAL A 172 -3.51 -13.21 21.41
C VAL A 172 -4.97 -13.57 21.59
N VAL A 173 -5.51 -13.42 22.79
CA VAL A 173 -6.91 -13.76 23.10
C VAL A 173 -7.63 -12.53 23.61
N ASP A 174 -8.66 -12.12 22.90
CA ASP A 174 -9.55 -11.02 23.25
C ASP A 174 -10.86 -11.56 23.82
N ALA A 175 -11.07 -11.32 25.12
CA ALA A 175 -12.28 -11.71 25.82
C ALA A 175 -13.36 -10.61 25.81
N GLY A 176 -13.08 -9.39 25.34
CA GLY A 176 -14.01 -8.26 25.27
C GLY A 176 -14.62 -7.85 26.62
N ASN A 177 -13.99 -8.19 27.74
CA ASN A 177 -14.56 -8.16 29.11
C ASN A 177 -15.84 -8.99 29.28
N GLY A 178 -16.10 -9.91 28.36
CA GLY A 178 -17.13 -10.93 28.43
C GLY A 178 -16.73 -12.12 29.30
N MET A 179 -17.50 -13.20 29.16
CA MET A 179 -17.30 -14.44 29.90
C MET A 179 -16.17 -15.31 29.34
N GLY A 180 -15.80 -15.16 28.07
CA GLY A 180 -14.87 -16.05 27.36
C GLY A 180 -13.49 -16.21 28.03
N GLY A 181 -12.94 -15.11 28.57
CA GLY A 181 -11.64 -15.10 29.24
C GLY A 181 -11.54 -16.06 30.44
N LEU A 182 -12.65 -16.28 31.15
CA LEU A 182 -12.67 -17.17 32.33
C LEU A 182 -12.39 -18.64 31.98
N ASN A 183 -12.87 -19.09 30.83
CA ASN A 183 -12.65 -20.46 30.36
C ASN A 183 -11.35 -20.58 29.57
N ALA A 184 -11.09 -19.62 28.69
CA ALA A 184 -9.87 -19.59 27.88
C ALA A 184 -8.64 -19.66 28.78
N ARG A 185 -8.57 -18.85 29.85
CA ARG A 185 -7.45 -18.86 30.82
C ARG A 185 -7.21 -20.26 31.40
N LYS A 186 -8.25 -20.91 31.92
CA LYS A 186 -8.13 -22.23 32.57
C LYS A 186 -7.73 -23.36 31.63
N VAL A 187 -8.13 -23.27 30.36
CA VAL A 187 -7.78 -24.26 29.33
C VAL A 187 -6.35 -24.03 28.85
N LEU A 188 -5.98 -22.78 28.57
CA LEU A 188 -4.66 -22.43 28.07
C LEU A 188 -3.56 -22.65 29.12
N GLU A 189 -3.83 -22.46 30.41
CA GLU A 189 -2.92 -22.83 31.51
C GLU A 189 -2.55 -24.33 31.51
N ARG A 190 -3.36 -25.19 30.90
CA ARG A 190 -3.10 -26.63 30.76
C ARG A 190 -2.31 -26.98 29.49
N LEU A 191 -1.98 -25.99 28.65
CA LEU A 191 -1.24 -26.13 27.40
C LEU A 191 0.08 -25.35 27.48
N PRO A 192 1.13 -25.89 28.13
CA PRO A 192 2.37 -25.15 28.38
C PRO A 192 3.19 -24.83 27.13
N SER A 193 2.85 -25.43 25.97
CA SER A 193 3.44 -25.08 24.67
C SER A 193 2.83 -23.81 24.06
N VAL A 194 1.73 -23.28 24.61
CA VAL A 194 1.04 -22.10 24.09
C VAL A 194 1.35 -20.89 24.98
N GLU A 195 2.04 -19.91 24.41
CA GLU A 195 2.22 -18.58 24.99
C GLU A 195 0.96 -17.75 24.70
N VAL A 196 0.37 -17.15 25.74
CA VAL A 196 -0.89 -16.40 25.63
C VAL A 196 -0.69 -14.94 26.01
N ILE A 197 -1.19 -14.05 25.16
CA ILE A 197 -1.34 -12.64 25.44
C ILE A 197 -2.81 -12.37 25.70
N GLU A 198 -3.13 -12.02 26.95
CA GLU A 198 -4.50 -11.78 27.40
C GLU A 198 -4.94 -10.34 27.11
N MET A 199 -6.02 -10.18 26.35
CA MET A 199 -6.74 -8.93 26.17
C MET A 199 -8.11 -9.02 26.85
N TYR A 200 -8.35 -8.09 27.78
CA TYR A 200 -9.67 -7.86 28.38
C TYR A 200 -10.30 -9.06 29.11
N PHE A 201 -9.49 -9.91 29.75
CA PHE A 201 -9.94 -11.14 30.42
C PHE A 201 -10.80 -10.91 31.67
N GLU A 202 -10.70 -9.75 32.31
CA GLU A 202 -11.45 -9.46 33.53
C GLU A 202 -12.89 -9.07 33.18
N PRO A 203 -13.91 -9.86 33.60
CA PRO A 203 -15.30 -9.60 33.22
C PRO A 203 -15.78 -8.23 33.73
N ASN A 204 -16.42 -7.47 32.84
CA ASN A 204 -16.95 -6.15 33.16
C ASN A 204 -18.27 -5.91 32.43
N ALA A 205 -19.36 -5.78 33.17
CA ALA A 205 -20.72 -5.55 32.66
C ALA A 205 -20.85 -4.32 31.73
N ASN A 206 -19.91 -3.38 31.78
CA ASN A 206 -19.93 -2.17 30.97
C ASN A 206 -19.26 -2.29 29.61
N PHE A 207 -18.53 -3.38 29.33
CA PHE A 207 -17.77 -3.56 28.08
C PHE A 207 -16.90 -2.32 27.73
N PRO A 208 -15.93 -1.95 28.59
CA PRO A 208 -15.25 -0.65 28.52
C PRO A 208 -14.39 -0.40 27.28
N HIS A 209 -13.97 -1.44 26.56
CA HIS A 209 -13.05 -1.32 25.43
C HIS A 209 -13.78 -1.33 24.09
N HIS A 210 -14.62 -2.34 23.85
CA HIS A 210 -15.51 -2.43 22.69
C HIS A 210 -16.73 -3.29 23.04
N GLU A 211 -17.75 -3.28 22.18
CA GLU A 211 -18.87 -4.22 22.31
C GLU A 211 -18.33 -5.66 22.22
N ALA A 212 -18.81 -6.56 23.10
CA ALA A 212 -18.43 -7.98 23.09
C ALA A 212 -19.17 -8.75 21.98
N ASN A 213 -19.06 -8.24 20.76
CA ASN A 213 -19.56 -8.85 19.54
C ASN A 213 -18.42 -8.92 18.51
N PRO A 214 -17.67 -10.03 18.49
CA PRO A 214 -16.50 -10.19 17.63
C PRO A 214 -16.84 -10.28 16.13
N VAL A 215 -18.10 -10.53 15.77
CA VAL A 215 -18.56 -10.56 14.36
C VAL A 215 -18.48 -9.17 13.72
N ILE A 216 -18.56 -8.11 14.53
CA ILE A 216 -18.37 -6.72 14.08
C ILE A 216 -16.87 -6.49 13.91
N ARG A 217 -16.42 -6.28 12.67
CA ARG A 217 -14.98 -6.22 12.33
C ARG A 217 -14.21 -5.12 13.07
N SER A 218 -14.86 -3.99 13.38
CA SER A 218 -14.22 -2.91 14.15
C SER A 218 -13.80 -3.36 15.55
N ASN A 219 -14.53 -4.30 16.16
CA ASN A 219 -14.24 -4.81 17.49
C ASN A 219 -13.00 -5.73 17.49
N THR A 220 -12.64 -6.34 16.35
CA THR A 220 -11.44 -7.19 16.21
C THR A 220 -10.20 -6.44 15.71
N LYS A 221 -10.31 -5.13 15.42
CA LYS A 221 -9.21 -4.34 14.86
C LYS A 221 -8.02 -4.26 15.80
N GLU A 222 -8.29 -4.02 17.08
CA GLU A 222 -7.24 -3.96 18.11
C GLU A 222 -6.57 -5.32 18.33
N LEU A 223 -7.35 -6.41 18.33
CA LEU A 223 -6.82 -7.77 18.36
C LEU A 223 -5.84 -8.01 17.20
N GLY A 224 -6.21 -7.65 15.96
CA GLY A 224 -5.33 -7.80 14.81
C GLY A 224 -4.04 -6.97 14.90
N GLN A 225 -4.13 -5.74 15.41
CA GLN A 225 -2.95 -4.91 15.67
C GLN A 225 -2.03 -5.55 16.72
N MET A 226 -2.60 -6.12 17.79
CA MET A 226 -1.85 -6.80 18.82
C MET A 226 -1.16 -8.05 18.30
N VAL A 227 -1.84 -8.85 17.46
CA VAL A 227 -1.25 -10.04 16.81
C VAL A 227 0.00 -9.66 16.02
N VAL A 228 -0.07 -8.60 15.21
CA VAL A 228 1.07 -8.12 14.43
C VAL A 228 2.18 -7.56 15.31
N ALA A 229 1.83 -6.74 16.31
CA ALA A 229 2.79 -6.12 17.23
C ALA A 229 3.60 -7.17 18.00
N GLU A 230 2.92 -8.23 18.44
CA GLU A 230 3.51 -9.28 19.26
C GLU A 230 4.10 -10.43 18.45
N ARG A 231 3.95 -10.40 17.11
CA ARG A 231 4.31 -11.48 16.19
C ARG A 231 3.68 -12.81 16.62
N ALA A 232 2.42 -12.76 17.02
CA ALA A 232 1.65 -13.93 17.38
C ALA A 232 1.25 -14.72 16.12
N ASP A 233 1.06 -16.02 16.27
CA ASP A 233 0.67 -16.93 15.19
C ASP A 233 -0.78 -16.72 14.76
N LEU A 234 -1.66 -16.33 15.70
CA LEU A 234 -3.06 -15.99 15.46
C LEU A 234 -3.67 -15.22 16.64
N GLY A 235 -4.83 -14.60 16.40
CA GLY A 235 -5.72 -14.01 17.39
C GLY A 235 -7.02 -14.79 17.57
N ILE A 236 -7.59 -14.78 18.78
CA ILE A 236 -8.87 -15.38 19.14
C ILE A 236 -9.76 -14.31 19.76
N ALA A 237 -11.03 -14.21 19.35
CA ALA A 237 -11.99 -13.26 19.91
C ALA A 237 -13.28 -13.94 20.39
N TYR A 238 -13.77 -13.52 21.56
CA TYR A 238 -14.99 -14.03 22.18
C TYR A 238 -16.14 -13.02 22.16
N ASP A 239 -17.37 -13.53 22.21
CA ASP A 239 -18.55 -12.72 22.48
C ASP A 239 -18.91 -12.66 23.98
N GLY A 240 -19.93 -11.86 24.30
CA GLY A 240 -20.27 -11.50 25.68
C GLY A 240 -20.45 -12.67 26.65
N ASP A 241 -21.07 -13.78 26.22
CA ASP A 241 -21.27 -14.98 27.05
C ASP A 241 -20.37 -16.17 26.69
N GLY A 242 -19.45 -15.96 25.75
CA GLY A 242 -18.30 -16.83 25.48
C GLY A 242 -18.65 -18.13 24.75
N ASP A 243 -19.77 -18.19 24.03
CA ASP A 243 -20.13 -19.36 23.21
C ASP A 243 -19.77 -19.21 21.72
N ARG A 244 -19.24 -18.04 21.31
CA ARG A 244 -18.62 -17.81 20.00
C ARG A 244 -17.10 -17.72 20.06
N CYS A 245 -16.43 -18.15 18.98
CA CYS A 245 -14.98 -18.10 18.85
C CYS A 245 -14.54 -17.64 17.45
N LEU A 246 -14.03 -16.42 17.32
CA LEU A 246 -13.55 -15.89 16.04
C LEU A 246 -12.03 -15.85 16.01
N PHE A 247 -11.49 -15.77 14.79
CA PHE A 247 -10.06 -15.84 14.55
C PHE A 247 -9.56 -14.66 13.72
N VAL A 248 -8.32 -14.29 13.99
CA VAL A 248 -7.51 -13.36 13.20
C VAL A 248 -6.22 -14.08 12.84
N ASP A 249 -5.74 -13.96 11.60
CA ASP A 249 -4.50 -14.64 11.19
C ASP A 249 -3.23 -13.90 11.65
N SER A 250 -2.06 -14.47 11.37
CA SER A 250 -0.74 -13.93 11.77
C SER A 250 -0.40 -12.54 11.20
N LYS A 251 -1.17 -12.04 10.23
CA LYS A 251 -1.03 -10.67 9.67
C LYS A 251 -2.06 -9.71 10.25
N GLY A 252 -2.86 -10.13 11.23
CA GLY A 252 -3.89 -9.30 11.82
C GLY A 252 -5.18 -9.25 10.98
N GLU A 253 -5.36 -10.14 10.00
CA GLU A 253 -6.55 -10.15 9.14
C GLU A 253 -7.69 -11.00 9.73
N TYR A 254 -8.90 -10.42 9.76
CA TYR A 254 -10.12 -11.11 10.19
C TYR A 254 -10.40 -12.36 9.35
N VAL A 255 -10.73 -13.48 10.00
CA VAL A 255 -11.12 -14.73 9.33
C VAL A 255 -12.64 -14.89 9.33
N PRO A 256 -13.30 -14.90 8.16
CA PRO A 256 -14.74 -15.14 8.08
C PRO A 256 -15.16 -16.50 8.66
N GLY A 257 -16.22 -16.51 9.47
CA GLY A 257 -16.68 -17.72 10.17
C GLY A 257 -17.00 -18.90 9.25
N HIS A 258 -17.56 -18.67 8.07
CA HIS A 258 -17.87 -19.75 7.12
C HIS A 258 -16.62 -20.49 6.61
N LEU A 259 -15.45 -19.83 6.55
CA LEU A 259 -14.18 -20.50 6.22
C LEU A 259 -13.71 -21.40 7.36
N MET A 260 -13.93 -20.98 8.60
CA MET A 260 -13.66 -21.84 9.77
C MET A 260 -14.61 -23.04 9.81
N VAL A 261 -15.88 -22.87 9.43
CA VAL A 261 -16.81 -24.00 9.29
C VAL A 261 -16.31 -25.00 8.24
N ALA A 262 -15.79 -24.53 7.10
CA ALA A 262 -15.20 -25.41 6.09
C ALA A 262 -13.98 -26.18 6.63
N LEU A 263 -13.07 -25.50 7.34
CA LEU A 263 -11.91 -26.14 7.99
C LEU A 263 -12.30 -27.19 9.03
N PHE A 264 -13.24 -26.87 9.91
CA PHE A 264 -13.67 -27.79 10.96
C PHE A 264 -14.51 -28.94 10.41
N ALA A 265 -15.27 -28.71 9.34
CA ALA A 265 -15.95 -29.78 8.61
C ALA A 265 -14.95 -30.81 8.09
N ARG A 266 -13.85 -30.34 7.47
CA ARG A 266 -12.74 -31.21 7.03
C ARG A 266 -12.17 -32.03 8.17
N TYR A 267 -11.86 -31.39 9.30
CA TYR A 267 -11.34 -32.07 10.49
C TYR A 267 -12.25 -33.21 10.97
N TYR A 268 -13.57 -32.98 11.07
CA TYR A 268 -14.50 -34.03 11.52
C TYR A 268 -14.73 -35.13 10.47
N MET A 269 -14.74 -34.80 9.17
CA MET A 269 -14.83 -35.81 8.11
C MET A 269 -13.58 -36.70 8.03
N GLN A 270 -12.41 -36.19 8.44
CA GLN A 270 -11.20 -37.01 8.59
C GLN A 270 -11.29 -37.97 9.79
N LYS A 271 -11.91 -37.54 10.90
CA LYS A 271 -12.13 -38.39 12.07
C LYS A 271 -13.20 -39.45 11.84
N GLU A 272 -14.27 -39.12 11.12
CA GLU A 272 -15.39 -40.00 10.83
C GLU A 272 -15.75 -39.96 9.34
N GLN A 273 -15.26 -40.94 8.57
CA GLN A 273 -15.51 -41.04 7.13
C GLN A 273 -17.03 -41.10 6.85
N GLY A 274 -17.52 -40.22 5.98
CA GLY A 274 -18.95 -40.11 5.67
C GLY A 274 -19.76 -39.35 6.72
N ALA A 275 -19.10 -38.60 7.62
CA ALA A 275 -19.76 -37.70 8.57
C ALA A 275 -20.75 -36.76 7.88
N ARG A 276 -21.86 -36.52 8.57
CA ARG A 276 -22.85 -35.50 8.22
C ARG A 276 -22.43 -34.18 8.85
N ILE A 277 -22.44 -33.10 8.08
CA ILE A 277 -22.00 -31.76 8.50
C ILE A 277 -23.17 -30.76 8.37
N ALA A 278 -23.55 -30.12 9.48
CA ALA A 278 -24.58 -29.08 9.47
C ALA A 278 -24.00 -27.70 9.15
N TYR A 279 -24.65 -26.93 8.27
CA TYR A 279 -24.22 -25.56 7.95
C TYR A 279 -25.40 -24.67 7.58
N GLU A 280 -25.23 -23.35 7.70
CA GLU A 280 -26.30 -22.38 7.43
C GLU A 280 -26.39 -21.97 5.94
N HIS A 281 -27.46 -21.27 5.57
CA HIS A 281 -27.72 -20.88 4.17
C HIS A 281 -26.99 -19.62 3.68
N ARG A 282 -26.25 -18.88 4.53
CA ARG A 282 -25.66 -17.59 4.15
C ARG A 282 -24.53 -17.73 3.14
N ASN A 283 -23.38 -18.27 3.56
CA ASN A 283 -22.23 -18.53 2.68
C ASN A 283 -21.93 -20.04 2.71
N VAL A 284 -22.05 -20.72 1.57
CA VAL A 284 -22.01 -22.18 1.50
C VAL A 284 -20.93 -22.74 0.57
N TYR A 285 -20.38 -21.96 -0.37
CA TYR A 285 -19.50 -22.51 -1.40
C TYR A 285 -18.24 -23.18 -0.85
N ALA A 286 -17.51 -22.54 0.06
CA ALA A 286 -16.33 -23.15 0.69
C ALA A 286 -16.67 -24.42 1.49
N ILE A 287 -17.78 -24.39 2.22
CA ILE A 287 -18.25 -25.51 3.06
C ILE A 287 -18.66 -26.70 2.19
N GLN A 288 -19.46 -26.44 1.15
CA GLN A 288 -19.91 -27.46 0.22
C GLN A 288 -18.76 -28.04 -0.61
N HIS A 289 -17.78 -27.22 -0.97
CA HIS A 289 -16.56 -27.69 -1.61
C HIS A 289 -15.87 -28.74 -0.74
N GLU A 290 -15.59 -28.42 0.53
CA GLU A 290 -14.95 -29.37 1.46
C GLU A 290 -15.78 -30.64 1.67
N ILE A 291 -17.09 -30.52 1.83
CA ILE A 291 -17.97 -31.68 1.98
C ILE A 291 -17.90 -32.60 0.75
N ARG A 292 -17.87 -32.02 -0.47
CA ARG A 292 -17.75 -32.80 -1.70
C ARG A 292 -16.38 -33.48 -1.82
N GLU A 293 -15.29 -32.76 -1.58
CA GLU A 293 -13.92 -33.29 -1.69
C GLU A 293 -13.68 -34.43 -0.69
N MET A 294 -14.26 -34.33 0.51
CA MET A 294 -14.12 -35.35 1.56
C MET A 294 -15.15 -36.49 1.46
N GLY A 295 -16.09 -36.41 0.51
CA GLY A 295 -17.16 -37.41 0.33
C GLY A 295 -18.15 -37.50 1.49
N GLY A 296 -18.41 -36.38 2.18
CA GLY A 296 -19.38 -36.27 3.26
C GLY A 296 -20.80 -35.92 2.80
N GLU A 297 -21.72 -35.77 3.75
CA GLU A 297 -23.08 -35.31 3.50
C GLU A 297 -23.34 -33.96 4.18
N GLY A 298 -23.72 -32.97 3.38
CA GLY A 298 -24.07 -31.64 3.87
C GLY A 298 -25.53 -31.55 4.30
N VAL A 299 -25.79 -31.04 5.50
CA VAL A 299 -27.12 -30.85 6.06
C VAL A 299 -27.39 -29.35 6.24
N PRO A 300 -28.05 -28.69 5.29
CA PRO A 300 -28.39 -27.28 5.45
C PRO A 300 -29.39 -27.08 6.60
N VAL A 301 -29.14 -26.08 7.44
CA VAL A 301 -29.95 -25.72 8.61
C VAL A 301 -30.24 -24.22 8.60
N ARG A 302 -31.45 -23.86 9.03
CA ARG A 302 -31.82 -22.47 9.28
C ARG A 302 -30.88 -21.83 10.32
N ALA A 303 -30.47 -20.57 10.11
CA ALA A 303 -29.58 -19.89 11.06
C ALA A 303 -30.25 -19.72 12.44
N GLY A 304 -29.48 -19.91 13.51
CA GLY A 304 -29.94 -19.82 14.89
C GLY A 304 -29.63 -21.07 15.74
N HIS A 305 -29.10 -20.83 16.94
CA HIS A 305 -28.54 -21.88 17.80
C HIS A 305 -29.50 -23.00 18.20
N SER A 306 -30.80 -22.69 18.37
CA SER A 306 -31.78 -23.71 18.71
C SER A 306 -32.05 -24.67 17.54
N PHE A 307 -32.06 -24.18 16.29
CA PHE A 307 -32.28 -25.02 15.11
C PHE A 307 -31.12 -25.96 14.85
N PHE A 308 -29.88 -25.47 15.04
CA PHE A 308 -28.68 -26.32 14.95
C PHE A 308 -28.70 -27.42 16.01
N LYS A 309 -28.93 -27.08 17.28
CA LYS A 309 -29.00 -28.06 18.37
C LYS A 309 -30.08 -29.12 18.12
N GLU A 310 -31.29 -28.70 17.79
CA GLU A 310 -32.40 -29.60 17.50
C GLU A 310 -32.09 -30.51 16.30
N ARG A 311 -31.63 -29.93 15.18
CA ARG A 311 -31.35 -30.68 13.97
C ARG A 311 -30.21 -31.66 14.20
N MET A 312 -29.11 -31.23 14.79
CA MET A 312 -27.96 -32.09 15.05
C MET A 312 -28.28 -33.23 16.01
N HIS A 313 -29.07 -32.96 17.05
CA HIS A 313 -29.52 -33.96 18.00
C HIS A 313 -30.42 -35.02 17.32
N ASN A 314 -31.42 -34.59 16.54
CA ASN A 314 -32.37 -35.50 15.87
C ASN A 314 -31.71 -36.36 14.79
N ASP A 315 -30.76 -35.78 14.06
CA ASP A 315 -30.12 -36.41 12.91
C ASP A 315 -28.78 -37.09 13.25
N GLY A 316 -28.30 -36.95 14.50
CA GLY A 316 -27.02 -37.51 14.95
C GLY A 316 -25.79 -36.89 14.28
N ILE A 317 -25.85 -35.60 13.93
CA ILE A 317 -24.82 -34.87 13.17
C ILE A 317 -23.62 -34.57 14.09
N ILE A 318 -22.40 -34.84 13.62
CA ILE A 318 -21.19 -34.73 14.44
C ILE A 318 -20.75 -33.28 14.68
N PHE A 319 -20.88 -32.43 13.64
CA PHE A 319 -20.41 -31.06 13.64
C PHE A 319 -21.38 -30.16 12.88
N GLY A 320 -21.55 -28.94 13.37
CA GLY A 320 -22.21 -27.88 12.62
C GLY A 320 -21.63 -26.51 12.92
N GLY A 321 -21.83 -25.55 12.01
CA GLY A 321 -21.36 -24.20 12.25
C GLY A 321 -22.09 -23.12 11.46
N GLU A 322 -21.98 -21.90 11.98
CA GLU A 322 -22.56 -20.69 11.41
C GLU A 322 -21.48 -19.63 11.13
N SER A 323 -21.71 -18.74 10.15
CA SER A 323 -20.82 -17.60 9.86
C SER A 323 -20.72 -16.61 11.03
N SER A 324 -21.66 -16.67 11.98
CA SER A 324 -21.63 -15.94 13.25
C SER A 324 -20.65 -16.53 14.28
N ALA A 325 -19.91 -17.58 13.89
CA ALA A 325 -18.91 -18.28 14.69
C ALA A 325 -19.45 -18.98 15.94
N HIS A 326 -20.72 -19.41 15.88
CA HIS A 326 -21.18 -20.54 16.68
C HIS A 326 -20.74 -21.84 15.99
N TYR A 327 -20.15 -22.74 16.78
CA TYR A 327 -19.73 -24.07 16.33
C TYR A 327 -20.26 -25.11 17.29
N TYR A 328 -20.98 -26.08 16.76
CA TYR A 328 -21.76 -27.08 17.48
C TYR A 328 -21.09 -28.44 17.35
N PHE A 329 -21.03 -29.19 18.45
CA PHE A 329 -20.33 -30.47 18.48
C PHE A 329 -21.16 -31.55 19.18
N ARG A 330 -21.23 -32.74 18.58
CA ARG A 330 -21.85 -33.93 19.22
C ARG A 330 -21.22 -34.22 20.58
N ASP A 331 -19.90 -34.08 20.70
CA ASP A 331 -19.13 -34.41 21.90
C ASP A 331 -19.34 -33.41 23.05
N THR A 332 -19.92 -32.25 22.77
CA THR A 332 -20.38 -31.27 23.77
C THR A 332 -21.91 -31.22 23.82
N TYR A 333 -22.54 -32.38 23.72
CA TYR A 333 -24.00 -32.56 23.83
C TYR A 333 -24.79 -31.84 22.73
N PHE A 334 -24.26 -31.83 21.50
CA PHE A 334 -24.85 -31.15 20.33
C PHE A 334 -24.99 -29.63 20.49
N ALA A 335 -24.36 -29.05 21.50
CA ALA A 335 -24.39 -27.63 21.77
C ALA A 335 -23.14 -26.91 21.24
N ASP A 336 -23.27 -25.60 21.11
CA ASP A 336 -22.17 -24.71 20.76
C ASP A 336 -21.15 -24.60 21.89
N ASN A 337 -19.88 -24.42 21.50
CA ASN A 337 -18.76 -24.33 22.43
C ASN A 337 -17.74 -23.30 21.94
N GLY A 338 -17.35 -22.37 22.82
CA GLY A 338 -16.40 -21.31 22.50
C GLY A 338 -14.93 -21.70 22.65
N VAL A 339 -14.63 -22.81 23.32
CA VAL A 339 -13.24 -23.26 23.58
C VAL A 339 -12.75 -24.25 22.53
N LEU A 340 -13.58 -25.23 22.21
CA LEU A 340 -13.22 -26.33 21.32
C LEU A 340 -12.76 -25.88 19.91
N PRO A 341 -13.31 -24.81 19.30
CA PRO A 341 -12.83 -24.32 18.01
C PRO A 341 -11.33 -24.00 17.97
N PHE A 342 -10.80 -23.28 18.98
CA PHE A 342 -9.36 -22.94 18.96
C PHE A 342 -8.49 -24.15 19.28
N LEU A 343 -8.97 -25.09 20.11
CA LEU A 343 -8.26 -26.34 20.38
C LEU A 343 -8.15 -27.22 19.13
N ILE A 344 -9.25 -27.35 18.37
CA ILE A 344 -9.27 -28.04 17.09
C ILE A 344 -8.30 -27.37 16.12
N LEU A 345 -8.34 -26.04 16.03
CA LEU A 345 -7.43 -25.31 15.17
C LEU A 345 -5.96 -25.57 15.56
N PHE A 346 -5.61 -25.51 16.84
CA PHE A 346 -4.24 -25.77 17.30
C PHE A 346 -3.77 -27.18 16.94
N GLU A 347 -4.62 -28.20 17.14
CA GLU A 347 -4.34 -29.57 16.73
C GLU A 347 -4.14 -29.67 15.20
N MET A 348 -4.97 -28.99 14.40
CA MET A 348 -4.82 -28.93 12.96
C MET A 348 -3.48 -28.30 12.55
N LEU A 349 -3.11 -27.14 13.11
CA LEU A 349 -1.86 -26.46 12.79
C LEU A 349 -0.64 -27.36 13.02
N GLY A 350 -0.63 -28.14 14.10
CA GLY A 350 0.45 -29.09 14.36
C GLY A 350 0.44 -30.32 13.46
N ASN A 351 -0.74 -30.89 13.19
CA ASN A 351 -0.88 -32.05 12.30
C ASN A 351 -0.48 -31.73 10.84
N TYR A 352 -0.81 -30.53 10.37
CA TYR A 352 -0.48 -30.07 9.02
C TYR A 352 0.88 -29.35 8.93
N GLN A 353 1.50 -29.02 10.07
CA GLN A 353 2.75 -28.26 10.16
C GLN A 353 2.70 -26.94 9.37
N THR A 354 1.66 -26.16 9.61
CA THR A 354 1.32 -24.98 8.80
C THR A 354 0.71 -23.88 9.68
N THR A 355 0.49 -22.71 9.11
CA THR A 355 -0.17 -21.57 9.77
C THR A 355 -1.66 -21.49 9.40
N LEU A 356 -2.44 -20.73 10.19
CA LEU A 356 -3.85 -20.47 9.88
C LEU A 356 -4.01 -19.80 8.51
N ARG A 357 -3.10 -18.88 8.16
CA ARG A 357 -3.13 -18.17 6.88
C ARG A 357 -2.95 -19.13 5.70
N GLU A 358 -2.03 -20.06 5.81
CA GLU A 358 -1.78 -21.10 4.79
C GLU A 358 -2.93 -22.09 4.67
N LEU A 359 -3.58 -22.49 5.79
CA LEU A 359 -4.78 -23.33 5.73
C LEU A 359 -5.94 -22.66 4.98
N LEU A 360 -5.99 -21.33 5.00
CA LEU A 360 -7.07 -20.55 4.40
C LEU A 360 -6.76 -20.08 2.97
N SER A 361 -5.53 -20.22 2.47
CA SER A 361 -5.11 -19.64 1.18
C SER A 361 -6.01 -20.11 0.04
N TYR A 362 -6.22 -21.42 -0.07
CA TYR A 362 -7.07 -22.01 -1.08
C TYR A 362 -8.49 -21.43 -1.04
N TYR A 363 -9.10 -21.29 0.13
CA TYR A 363 -10.45 -20.75 0.21
C TYR A 363 -10.52 -19.27 -0.15
N ARG A 364 -9.53 -18.48 0.31
CA ARG A 364 -9.45 -17.03 0.00
C ARG A 364 -9.25 -16.77 -1.49
N GLU A 365 -8.61 -17.69 -2.19
CA GLU A 365 -8.35 -17.59 -3.64
C GLU A 365 -9.52 -18.09 -4.51
N ASN A 366 -10.44 -18.90 -3.96
CA ASN A 366 -11.47 -19.58 -4.76
C ASN A 366 -12.92 -19.29 -4.32
N PHE A 367 -13.15 -18.74 -3.13
CA PHE A 367 -14.49 -18.47 -2.62
C PHE A 367 -14.57 -17.06 -2.04
N PHE A 368 -15.35 -16.20 -2.70
CA PHE A 368 -15.48 -14.79 -2.36
C PHE A 368 -16.85 -14.55 -1.74
N ALA A 369 -16.92 -13.76 -0.67
CA ALA A 369 -18.16 -13.42 0.01
C ALA A 369 -18.23 -11.94 0.39
N SER A 370 -19.40 -11.32 0.24
CA SER A 370 -19.60 -9.88 0.45
C SER A 370 -19.61 -9.46 1.93
N GLY A 371 -19.66 -10.41 2.86
CA GLY A 371 -20.08 -10.12 4.24
C GLY A 371 -21.61 -10.06 4.34
N GLU A 372 -22.14 -9.36 5.34
CA GLU A 372 -23.60 -9.18 5.53
C GLU A 372 -23.97 -7.74 5.17
N LEU A 373 -24.54 -7.55 3.98
CA LEU A 373 -25.03 -6.26 3.49
C LEU A 373 -26.35 -5.93 4.20
N ASN A 374 -26.44 -4.78 4.86
CA ASN A 374 -27.62 -4.39 5.63
C ASN A 374 -28.40 -3.27 4.93
N PHE A 375 -29.70 -3.47 4.69
CA PHE A 375 -30.60 -2.48 4.10
C PHE A 375 -31.78 -2.21 5.03
N MET A 376 -31.91 -0.98 5.52
CA MET A 376 -33.10 -0.55 6.26
C MET A 376 -34.25 -0.31 5.28
N LEU A 377 -35.32 -1.09 5.38
CA LEU A 377 -36.47 -0.92 4.49
C LEU A 377 -37.22 0.38 4.82
N ASN A 378 -37.69 1.07 3.77
CA ASN A 378 -38.54 2.25 3.92
C ASN A 378 -39.83 1.89 4.68
N GLU A 379 -40.39 2.85 5.42
CA GLU A 379 -41.60 2.64 6.19
C GLU A 379 -42.76 2.19 5.28
N GLY A 380 -43.35 1.02 5.58
CA GLY A 380 -44.46 0.45 4.82
C GLY A 380 -44.06 -0.42 3.61
N THR A 381 -42.76 -0.60 3.34
CA THR A 381 -42.29 -1.57 2.32
C THR A 381 -42.64 -3.00 2.74
N ASP A 382 -43.38 -3.72 1.89
CA ASP A 382 -43.65 -5.16 2.06
C ASP A 382 -42.43 -5.95 1.53
N PRO A 383 -41.78 -6.80 2.35
CA PRO A 383 -40.70 -7.67 1.90
C PRO A 383 -41.06 -8.55 0.69
N ALA A 384 -42.34 -8.88 0.48
CA ALA A 384 -42.80 -9.61 -0.70
C ALA A 384 -42.53 -8.84 -2.01
N HIS A 385 -42.65 -7.50 -2.00
CA HIS A 385 -42.36 -6.68 -3.18
C HIS A 385 -40.86 -6.62 -3.51
N VAL A 386 -40.01 -6.68 -2.48
CA VAL A 386 -38.55 -6.75 -2.69
C VAL A 386 -38.20 -8.06 -3.40
N LYS A 387 -38.83 -9.16 -2.97
CA LYS A 387 -38.69 -10.47 -3.63
C LYS A 387 -39.20 -10.45 -5.07
N ASP A 388 -40.36 -9.85 -5.33
CA ASP A 388 -40.90 -9.71 -6.69
C ASP A 388 -39.93 -8.95 -7.61
N ALA A 389 -39.25 -7.92 -7.07
CA ALA A 389 -38.23 -7.18 -7.81
C ALA A 389 -37.00 -8.05 -8.14
N PHE A 390 -36.51 -8.85 -7.19
CA PHE A 390 -35.43 -9.81 -7.49
C PHE A 390 -35.84 -10.80 -8.59
N HIS A 391 -37.06 -11.35 -8.57
CA HIS A 391 -37.53 -12.23 -9.63
C HIS A 391 -37.73 -11.55 -11.00
N ALA A 392 -38.04 -10.25 -11.00
CA ALA A 392 -38.22 -9.48 -12.23
C ALA A 392 -36.89 -9.17 -12.92
N GLU A 393 -35.88 -8.79 -12.13
CA GLU A 393 -34.57 -8.37 -12.62
C GLU A 393 -33.57 -9.52 -12.76
N LEU A 394 -33.73 -10.61 -12.00
CA LEU A 394 -32.78 -11.73 -11.95
C LEU A 394 -33.37 -13.03 -12.47
N HIS A 395 -32.51 -13.86 -13.07
CA HIS A 395 -32.88 -15.14 -13.68
C HIS A 395 -32.03 -16.30 -13.12
N PRO A 396 -32.32 -16.78 -11.90
CA PRO A 396 -31.52 -17.80 -11.25
C PRO A 396 -31.71 -19.19 -11.87
N VAL A 397 -30.68 -20.03 -11.78
CA VAL A 397 -30.77 -21.46 -12.12
C VAL A 397 -31.54 -22.25 -11.05
N ARG A 398 -31.52 -21.75 -9.82
CA ARG A 398 -32.28 -22.31 -8.68
C ARG A 398 -32.72 -21.20 -7.73
N ASP A 399 -33.95 -21.31 -7.25
CA ASP A 399 -34.54 -20.44 -6.25
C ASP A 399 -35.23 -21.28 -5.17
N GLU A 400 -34.96 -20.96 -3.90
CA GLU A 400 -35.60 -21.59 -2.75
C GLU A 400 -35.69 -20.65 -1.54
N GLU A 401 -36.56 -20.99 -0.58
CA GLU A 401 -36.78 -20.20 0.64
C GLU A 401 -36.56 -20.97 1.96
N PRO A 402 -35.41 -21.62 2.17
CA PRO A 402 -35.17 -22.39 3.38
C PRO A 402 -34.86 -21.51 4.61
N ASP A 403 -34.35 -20.29 4.42
CA ASP A 403 -34.14 -19.27 5.45
C ASP A 403 -34.04 -17.87 4.82
N GLY A 404 -35.18 -17.33 4.38
CA GLY A 404 -35.21 -16.19 3.46
C GLY A 404 -34.98 -16.63 2.02
N LEU A 405 -34.94 -15.68 1.10
CA LEU A 405 -34.78 -15.93 -0.34
C LEU A 405 -33.34 -16.36 -0.63
N VAL A 406 -33.17 -17.49 -1.31
CA VAL A 406 -31.89 -17.94 -1.85
C VAL A 406 -32.03 -18.07 -3.36
N MET A 407 -31.22 -17.31 -4.09
CA MET A 407 -31.12 -17.41 -5.55
C MET A 407 -29.69 -17.81 -5.92
N GLU A 408 -29.57 -18.85 -6.74
CA GLU A 408 -28.30 -19.41 -7.20
C GLU A 408 -28.21 -19.30 -8.72
N PHE A 409 -27.03 -18.88 -9.20
CA PHE A 409 -26.66 -18.69 -10.60
C PHE A 409 -25.46 -19.60 -10.93
N ASP A 410 -24.90 -19.48 -12.14
CA ASP A 410 -23.82 -20.38 -12.59
C ASP A 410 -22.53 -20.25 -11.74
N ASN A 411 -22.19 -19.04 -11.29
CA ASN A 411 -20.94 -18.72 -10.61
C ASN A 411 -21.10 -17.81 -9.37
N TRP A 412 -22.34 -17.46 -9.00
CA TRP A 412 -22.64 -16.70 -7.79
C TRP A 412 -24.01 -17.06 -7.22
N ARG A 413 -24.22 -16.67 -5.97
CA ARG A 413 -25.52 -16.77 -5.31
C ARG A 413 -25.67 -15.69 -4.24
N PHE A 414 -26.90 -15.48 -3.80
CA PHE A 414 -27.15 -14.68 -2.61
C PHE A 414 -28.23 -15.29 -1.72
N ASN A 415 -28.20 -14.91 -0.44
CA ASN A 415 -29.26 -15.11 0.53
C ASN A 415 -29.75 -13.76 1.03
N ALA A 416 -31.05 -13.48 0.91
CA ALA A 416 -31.70 -12.28 1.43
C ALA A 416 -32.74 -12.65 2.49
N ARG A 417 -32.57 -12.14 3.70
CA ARG A 417 -33.43 -12.44 4.85
C ARG A 417 -33.81 -11.20 5.64
N MET A 418 -34.99 -11.20 6.22
CA MET A 418 -35.40 -10.17 7.17
C MET A 418 -34.74 -10.39 8.53
N SER A 419 -34.31 -9.30 9.16
CA SER A 419 -33.96 -9.30 10.58
C SER A 419 -35.20 -9.63 11.43
N ASN A 420 -35.01 -10.43 12.48
CA ASN A 420 -36.10 -10.82 13.39
C ASN A 420 -36.47 -9.70 14.37
N THR A 421 -35.59 -8.72 14.56
CA THR A 421 -35.70 -7.67 15.59
C THR A 421 -35.77 -6.26 15.02
N GLU A 422 -35.42 -6.09 13.75
CA GLU A 422 -35.28 -4.78 13.09
C GLU A 422 -35.92 -4.80 11.70
N PRO A 423 -36.39 -3.67 11.16
CA PRO A 423 -36.90 -3.57 9.79
C PRO A 423 -35.75 -3.53 8.76
N VAL A 424 -34.78 -4.44 8.92
CA VAL A 424 -33.56 -4.52 8.10
C VAL A 424 -33.57 -5.80 7.30
N MET A 425 -33.35 -5.70 5.99
CA MET A 425 -33.05 -6.83 5.12
C MET A 425 -31.54 -7.05 5.07
N ARG A 426 -31.12 -8.27 5.36
CA ARG A 426 -29.73 -8.70 5.41
C ARG A 426 -29.44 -9.57 4.21
N ILE A 427 -28.43 -9.21 3.43
CA ILE A 427 -28.08 -9.91 2.19
C ILE A 427 -26.62 -10.37 2.25
N ASN A 428 -26.41 -11.67 2.05
CA ASN A 428 -25.09 -12.28 1.90
C ASN A 428 -24.94 -12.75 0.45
N ILE A 429 -23.85 -12.36 -0.20
CA ILE A 429 -23.54 -12.72 -1.59
C ILE A 429 -22.25 -13.51 -1.57
N GLU A 430 -22.19 -14.59 -2.35
CA GLU A 430 -20.96 -15.33 -2.59
C GLU A 430 -20.77 -15.63 -4.08
N ALA A 431 -19.52 -15.66 -4.52
CA ALA A 431 -19.15 -15.93 -5.90
C ALA A 431 -17.88 -16.78 -5.97
N LEU A 432 -17.68 -17.43 -7.12
CA LEU A 432 -16.49 -18.21 -7.44
C LEU A 432 -15.37 -17.36 -8.07
N ALA A 433 -15.65 -16.09 -8.33
CA ALA A 433 -14.70 -15.11 -8.84
C ALA A 433 -14.96 -13.73 -8.18
N SER A 434 -13.90 -12.96 -7.93
CA SER A 434 -14.00 -11.69 -7.19
C SER A 434 -14.74 -10.60 -7.97
N ASP A 435 -14.51 -10.52 -9.27
CA ASP A 435 -15.22 -9.63 -10.21
C ASP A 435 -16.73 -9.91 -10.18
N GLN A 436 -17.11 -11.18 -10.24
CA GLN A 436 -18.51 -11.58 -10.16
C GLN A 436 -19.14 -11.19 -8.81
N LEU A 437 -18.39 -11.26 -7.71
CA LEU A 437 -18.89 -10.82 -6.40
C LEU A 437 -19.22 -9.32 -6.44
N ASP A 438 -18.32 -8.50 -6.95
CA ASP A 438 -18.50 -7.04 -7.00
C ASP A 438 -19.67 -6.64 -7.92
N GLU A 439 -19.78 -7.24 -9.11
CA GLU A 439 -20.94 -7.06 -10.01
C GLU A 439 -22.27 -7.43 -9.34
N SER A 440 -22.26 -8.54 -8.58
CA SER A 440 -23.43 -9.03 -7.87
C SER A 440 -23.83 -8.09 -6.73
N ILE A 441 -22.85 -7.55 -6.00
CA ILE A 441 -23.08 -6.54 -4.96
C ILE A 441 -23.75 -5.30 -5.56
N LEU A 442 -23.24 -4.79 -6.68
CA LEU A 442 -23.81 -3.63 -7.36
C LEU A 442 -25.24 -3.90 -7.83
N THR A 443 -25.46 -5.05 -8.48
CA THR A 443 -26.79 -5.46 -8.96
C THR A 443 -27.80 -5.53 -7.82
N ILE A 444 -27.44 -6.17 -6.71
CA ILE A 444 -28.30 -6.25 -5.53
C ILE A 444 -28.53 -4.86 -4.91
N HIS A 445 -27.50 -4.02 -4.83
CA HIS A 445 -27.61 -2.68 -4.29
C HIS A 445 -28.54 -1.79 -5.13
N GLU A 446 -28.48 -1.86 -6.47
CA GLU A 446 -29.37 -1.14 -7.37
C GLU A 446 -30.83 -1.53 -7.16
N ILE A 447 -31.12 -2.82 -7.09
CA ILE A 447 -32.48 -3.33 -6.82
C ILE A 447 -32.95 -2.82 -5.46
N MET A 448 -32.12 -2.98 -4.42
CA MET A 448 -32.47 -2.63 -3.03
C MET A 448 -32.61 -1.12 -2.79
N SER A 449 -31.92 -0.28 -3.56
CA SER A 449 -31.99 1.19 -3.45
C SER A 449 -33.40 1.74 -3.68
N SER A 450 -34.27 0.99 -4.36
CA SER A 450 -35.68 1.36 -4.55
C SER A 450 -36.56 1.07 -3.33
N PHE A 451 -36.08 0.27 -2.37
CA PHE A 451 -36.87 -0.27 -1.25
C PHE A 451 -36.37 0.16 0.13
N GLY A 452 -35.12 0.61 0.24
CA GLY A 452 -34.51 0.95 1.51
C GLY A 452 -33.20 1.70 1.40
N THR A 453 -32.66 2.08 2.57
CA THR A 453 -31.37 2.74 2.71
C THR A 453 -30.30 1.72 3.08
N PHE A 454 -29.18 1.71 2.36
CA PHE A 454 -28.03 0.88 2.72
C PHE A 454 -27.37 1.39 4.01
N LEU A 455 -27.14 0.49 4.96
CA LEU A 455 -26.58 0.78 6.28
C LEU A 455 -25.09 0.41 6.42
N GLY A 456 -24.50 -0.22 5.40
CA GLY A 456 -23.16 -0.81 5.49
C GLY A 456 -23.17 -2.34 5.45
N ASP A 457 -22.00 -2.91 5.24
CA ASP A 457 -21.74 -4.36 5.29
C ASP A 457 -21.27 -4.84 6.68
N GLY A 458 -21.42 -4.00 7.70
CA GLY A 458 -20.88 -4.21 9.05
C GLY A 458 -19.34 -4.09 9.14
N SER A 459 -18.66 -3.70 8.06
CA SER A 459 -17.20 -3.55 7.96
C SER A 459 -16.70 -2.11 7.75
N ALA A 460 -17.59 -1.12 7.92
CA ALA A 460 -17.32 0.32 7.79
C ALA A 460 -17.17 0.85 6.36
N ARG A 461 -17.69 0.18 5.33
CA ARG A 461 -17.85 0.79 4.00
C ARG A 461 -19.04 1.73 3.96
N SER A 462 -18.81 3.00 3.63
CA SER A 462 -19.87 4.00 3.43
C SER A 462 -20.68 3.75 2.14
N ALA A 463 -21.90 4.30 2.05
CA ALA A 463 -22.70 4.27 0.81
C ALA A 463 -22.00 4.99 -0.37
N ASP A 464 -21.02 5.85 -0.08
CA ASP A 464 -20.19 6.51 -1.07
C ASP A 464 -19.06 5.58 -1.55
N GLU A 465 -18.48 4.73 -0.69
CA GLU A 465 -17.53 3.69 -1.10
C GLU A 465 -18.11 2.59 -2.00
N LEU A 466 -19.43 2.37 -1.95
CA LEU A 466 -20.15 1.45 -2.83
C LEU A 466 -20.54 2.06 -4.18
N LYS A 467 -20.50 3.39 -4.31
CA LYS A 467 -20.67 4.06 -5.60
C LYS A 467 -19.35 4.20 -6.37
N ILE A 468 -18.23 4.06 -5.67
CA ILE A 468 -16.89 4.12 -6.26
C ILE A 468 -16.65 2.79 -6.99
N THR A 469 -16.81 2.83 -8.30
CA THR A 469 -16.52 1.72 -9.21
C THR A 469 -15.03 1.36 -9.16
N ALA A 470 -14.64 0.17 -9.65
CA ALA A 470 -13.22 -0.17 -9.84
C ALA A 470 -12.48 0.90 -10.66
N LYS A 471 -13.20 1.57 -11.57
CA LYS A 471 -12.72 2.73 -12.31
C LYS A 471 -12.42 3.91 -11.39
N ASP A 472 -13.34 4.32 -10.52
CA ASP A 472 -13.13 5.45 -9.61
C ASP A 472 -11.97 5.16 -8.62
N ARG A 473 -11.85 3.90 -8.17
CA ARG A 473 -10.71 3.42 -7.34
C ARG A 473 -9.39 3.51 -8.08
N PHE A 474 -9.38 3.11 -9.35
CA PHE A 474 -8.21 3.20 -10.20
C PHE A 474 -7.84 4.66 -10.51
N GLU A 475 -8.80 5.53 -10.80
CA GLU A 475 -8.58 6.97 -10.99
C GLU A 475 -7.97 7.62 -9.74
N MET A 476 -8.47 7.26 -8.54
CA MET A 476 -7.87 7.71 -7.27
C MET A 476 -6.38 7.33 -7.14
N LEU A 477 -5.99 6.14 -7.59
CA LEU A 477 -4.58 5.72 -7.59
C LEU A 477 -3.74 6.51 -8.60
N LEU A 478 -4.34 6.98 -9.69
CA LEU A 478 -3.66 7.74 -10.74
C LEU A 478 -3.47 9.23 -10.40
N ASP A 479 -4.24 9.76 -9.45
CA ASP A 479 -4.12 11.14 -8.95
C ASP A 479 -2.88 11.38 -8.09
N ASN A 480 -2.18 10.32 -7.68
CA ASN A 480 -0.94 10.39 -6.93
C ASN A 480 0.16 9.57 -7.62
N LEU A 481 1.34 10.16 -7.84
CA LEU A 481 2.42 9.48 -8.58
C LEU A 481 2.96 8.21 -7.90
N TRP A 482 2.57 7.89 -6.67
CA TRP A 482 2.95 6.66 -5.97
C TRP A 482 2.75 5.41 -6.81
N TYR A 483 1.73 5.39 -7.69
CA TYR A 483 1.52 4.29 -8.61
C TYR A 483 2.73 3.99 -9.52
N THR A 484 3.60 4.97 -9.76
CA THR A 484 4.73 4.87 -10.71
C THR A 484 5.94 4.14 -10.14
N TRP A 485 5.92 3.77 -8.85
CA TRP A 485 6.94 2.97 -8.19
C TRP A 485 6.37 1.92 -7.24
N ASN A 486 5.12 1.51 -7.46
CA ASN A 486 4.53 0.31 -6.87
C ASN A 486 4.47 -0.81 -7.93
N PRO A 487 5.48 -1.70 -7.95
CA PRO A 487 5.71 -2.63 -9.05
C PRO A 487 4.79 -3.84 -9.06
N HIS A 488 4.17 -4.19 -7.93
CA HIS A 488 3.46 -5.46 -7.81
C HIS A 488 2.15 -5.50 -8.57
N TYR A 489 1.48 -4.37 -8.74
CA TYR A 489 0.08 -4.41 -9.09
C TYR A 489 -0.38 -3.25 -9.99
N ILE A 490 -0.03 -1.98 -9.73
CA ILE A 490 -0.52 -0.87 -10.57
C ILE A 490 0.29 -0.72 -11.86
N LEU A 491 1.62 -0.80 -11.78
CA LEU A 491 2.48 -0.64 -12.95
C LEU A 491 2.20 -1.67 -14.07
N PRO A 492 2.05 -2.98 -13.78
CA PRO A 492 1.66 -3.96 -14.80
C PRO A 492 0.29 -3.64 -15.42
N ILE A 493 -0.67 -3.19 -14.63
CA ILE A 493 -1.99 -2.76 -15.12
C ILE A 493 -1.84 -1.57 -16.07
N VAL A 494 -1.09 -0.53 -15.67
CA VAL A 494 -0.78 0.64 -16.51
C VAL A 494 -0.06 0.24 -17.81
N ASP A 495 0.91 -0.68 -17.72
CA ASP A 495 1.69 -1.16 -18.87
C ASP A 495 0.84 -1.95 -19.88
N LEU A 496 -0.20 -2.68 -19.46
CA LEU A 496 -1.15 -3.37 -20.37
C LEU A 496 -1.94 -2.40 -21.28
N TYR A 497 -2.04 -1.13 -20.89
CA TYR A 497 -2.68 -0.07 -21.68
C TYR A 497 -1.69 0.70 -22.56
N GLY A 498 -0.41 0.71 -22.20
CA GLY A 498 0.58 1.71 -22.59
C GLY A 498 1.43 1.42 -23.83
N ASP A 499 1.04 0.55 -24.77
CA ASP A 499 1.85 0.22 -25.97
C ASP A 499 1.88 1.35 -27.04
N GLY A 500 1.97 2.61 -26.62
CA GLY A 500 2.17 3.77 -27.48
C GLY A 500 3.03 4.83 -26.78
N TRP A 501 4.32 4.54 -26.59
CA TRP A 501 5.28 5.29 -25.75
C TRP A 501 5.54 6.75 -26.16
N ARG A 502 4.98 7.19 -27.27
CA ARG A 502 5.17 8.52 -27.85
C ARG A 502 4.02 9.50 -27.62
N LYS A 503 2.92 9.08 -26.96
CA LYS A 503 1.71 9.91 -26.97
C LYS A 503 1.60 10.97 -25.89
N ASN A 504 2.49 11.01 -24.89
CA ASN A 504 2.46 11.99 -23.78
C ASN A 504 1.04 12.19 -23.20
N SER A 505 0.17 11.17 -23.32
CA SER A 505 -1.21 11.30 -22.90
C SER A 505 -1.24 11.17 -21.37
N PRO A 506 -1.97 12.03 -20.68
CA PRO A 506 -2.18 11.88 -19.24
C PRO A 506 -3.01 10.62 -18.94
N PRO A 507 -2.84 10.02 -17.74
CA PRO A 507 -3.63 8.87 -17.26
C PRO A 507 -5.15 9.00 -17.53
N GLY A 508 -5.74 10.18 -17.32
CA GLY A 508 -7.16 10.47 -17.54
C GLY A 508 -7.62 10.42 -19.00
N GLU A 509 -6.78 10.81 -19.97
CA GLU A 509 -7.12 10.72 -21.40
C GLU A 509 -7.05 9.29 -21.94
N PHE A 510 -6.26 8.39 -21.32
CA PHE A 510 -6.25 6.96 -21.70
C PHE A 510 -7.64 6.34 -21.56
N SER A 511 -8.45 6.81 -20.61
CA SER A 511 -9.83 6.36 -20.43
C SER A 511 -10.75 6.71 -21.61
N SER A 512 -10.42 7.73 -22.39
CA SER A 512 -11.28 8.26 -23.46
C SER A 512 -10.77 7.96 -24.88
N GLN A 513 -9.45 7.89 -25.11
CA GLN A 513 -8.90 7.81 -26.47
C GLN A 513 -8.49 6.41 -26.96
N TYR A 514 -8.34 5.40 -26.08
CA TYR A 514 -8.06 4.02 -26.50
C TYR A 514 -8.90 3.00 -25.72
N GLY A 515 -10.08 2.72 -26.28
CA GLY A 515 -10.87 1.54 -25.96
C GLY A 515 -11.43 1.55 -24.55
N ILE A 516 -12.48 2.34 -24.30
CA ILE A 516 -13.37 2.20 -23.12
C ILE A 516 -13.72 0.73 -22.86
N LYS A 517 -13.86 -0.09 -23.91
CA LYS A 517 -14.04 -1.55 -23.80
C LYS A 517 -12.84 -2.31 -23.23
N LYS A 518 -11.60 -1.97 -23.63
CA LYS A 518 -10.37 -2.61 -23.12
C LYS A 518 -10.06 -2.13 -21.70
N LEU A 519 -10.30 -0.84 -21.41
CA LEU A 519 -10.19 -0.30 -20.05
C LEU A 519 -11.22 -0.93 -19.12
N SER A 520 -12.51 -0.92 -19.48
CA SER A 520 -13.56 -1.61 -18.72
C SER A 520 -13.18 -3.07 -18.50
N GLN A 521 -12.90 -3.84 -19.56
CA GLN A 521 -12.55 -5.25 -19.43
C GLN A 521 -11.35 -5.50 -18.52
N VAL A 522 -10.28 -4.69 -18.59
CA VAL A 522 -9.13 -4.88 -17.70
C VAL A 522 -9.42 -4.40 -16.28
N LEU A 523 -10.20 -3.33 -16.09
CA LEU A 523 -10.64 -2.89 -14.74
C LEU A 523 -11.56 -3.94 -14.10
N ASP A 524 -12.37 -4.62 -14.91
CA ASP A 524 -13.24 -5.73 -14.51
C ASP A 524 -12.35 -6.95 -14.14
N ASP A 525 -11.45 -7.36 -15.05
CA ASP A 525 -10.52 -8.49 -14.88
C ASP A 525 -9.49 -8.29 -13.74
N LYS A 526 -9.25 -7.04 -13.31
CA LYS A 526 -8.23 -6.64 -12.30
C LYS A 526 -8.79 -5.92 -11.08
N SER A 527 -10.11 -6.01 -10.86
CA SER A 527 -10.83 -5.36 -9.78
C SER A 527 -10.24 -5.66 -8.39
N TRP A 528 -9.91 -6.92 -8.11
CA TRP A 528 -9.28 -7.33 -6.86
C TRP A 528 -7.89 -6.72 -6.67
N GLU A 529 -7.05 -6.76 -7.71
CA GLU A 529 -5.72 -6.14 -7.65
C GLU A 529 -5.84 -4.63 -7.39
N ILE A 530 -6.77 -3.94 -8.05
CA ILE A 530 -7.02 -2.50 -7.83
C ILE A 530 -7.43 -2.22 -6.38
N GLU A 531 -8.34 -3.02 -5.80
CA GLU A 531 -8.76 -2.88 -4.40
C GLU A 531 -7.61 -3.11 -3.41
N GLN A 532 -6.74 -4.10 -3.64
CA GLN A 532 -5.55 -4.30 -2.81
C GLN A 532 -4.61 -3.09 -2.89
N ASN A 533 -4.43 -2.52 -4.08
CA ASN A 533 -3.61 -1.32 -4.24
C ASN A 533 -4.18 -0.10 -3.54
N VAL A 534 -5.50 0.08 -3.59
CA VAL A 534 -6.16 1.15 -2.85
C VAL A 534 -5.84 1.01 -1.37
N ARG A 535 -5.96 -0.18 -0.79
CA ARG A 535 -5.63 -0.39 0.63
C ARG A 535 -4.16 -0.14 0.94
N LEU A 536 -3.26 -0.57 0.06
CA LEU A 536 -1.82 -0.30 0.22
C LEU A 536 -1.52 1.20 0.10
N PHE A 537 -2.19 1.90 -0.82
CA PHE A 537 -2.07 3.34 -0.98
C PHE A 537 -2.64 4.10 0.22
N GLU A 538 -3.82 3.72 0.71
CA GLU A 538 -4.42 4.28 1.92
C GLU A 538 -3.52 4.07 3.14
N ALA A 539 -3.00 2.85 3.33
CA ALA A 539 -2.04 2.56 4.41
C ALA A 539 -0.72 3.32 4.23
N TYR A 540 -0.26 3.48 2.98
CA TYR A 540 0.90 4.31 2.68
C TYR A 540 0.63 5.76 3.09
N MET A 541 -0.51 6.33 2.71
CA MET A 541 -0.87 7.73 2.96
C MET A 541 -1.32 8.01 4.40
N ASP A 542 -1.70 7.00 5.18
CA ASP A 542 -2.15 7.15 6.57
C ASP A 542 -1.04 7.73 7.48
N GLU A 543 -1.23 8.99 7.88
CA GLU A 543 -0.30 9.70 8.77
C GLU A 543 -0.28 9.14 10.20
N SER A 544 -1.29 8.35 10.59
CA SER A 544 -1.32 7.69 11.90
C SER A 544 -0.39 6.48 11.98
N LEU A 545 0.01 5.92 10.84
CA LEU A 545 0.96 4.80 10.78
C LEU A 545 2.41 5.29 10.86
N PRO A 546 3.28 4.64 11.66
CA PRO A 546 4.65 5.09 11.86
C PRO A 546 5.52 4.87 10.61
N THR A 547 5.93 5.96 9.96
CA THR A 547 6.95 5.96 8.89
C THR A 547 8.34 5.58 9.41
N TRP A 548 9.32 5.45 8.50
CA TRP A 548 10.72 5.32 8.91
C TRP A 548 11.19 6.57 9.68
N PHE A 549 10.90 7.75 9.14
CA PHE A 549 11.35 9.01 9.73
C PHE A 549 10.72 9.25 11.11
N SER A 550 9.45 8.88 11.31
CA SER A 550 8.80 9.04 12.63
C SER A 550 9.44 8.18 13.72
N ARG A 551 9.95 7.00 13.37
CA ARG A 551 10.75 6.14 14.26
C ARG A 551 12.17 6.67 14.45
N PHE A 552 12.81 7.09 13.36
CA PHE A 552 14.16 7.68 13.41
C PHE A 552 14.26 8.86 14.40
N ILE A 553 13.28 9.77 14.38
CA ILE A 553 13.27 10.94 15.28
C ILE A 553 12.77 10.65 16.71
N SER A 554 12.09 9.52 16.94
CA SER A 554 11.74 9.10 18.30
C SER A 554 12.96 8.52 19.02
N GLU A 555 13.88 7.91 18.26
CA GLU A 555 15.16 7.36 18.73
C GLU A 555 16.29 8.40 18.75
N ASP A 556 16.15 9.53 18.03
CA ASP A 556 17.09 10.65 18.07
C ASP A 556 17.15 11.28 19.47
N GLN A 557 18.24 10.98 20.20
CA GLN A 557 18.48 11.44 21.57
C GLN A 557 18.66 12.96 21.67
N ASN A 558 19.17 13.61 20.62
CA ASN A 558 19.41 15.05 20.60
C ASN A 558 18.20 15.83 20.09
N GLY A 559 17.27 15.16 19.39
CA GLY A 559 16.00 15.73 18.92
C GLY A 559 16.12 16.74 17.78
N VAL A 560 17.28 16.81 17.12
CA VAL A 560 17.64 17.80 16.10
C VAL A 560 16.68 17.76 14.91
N PHE A 561 16.27 16.55 14.50
CA PHE A 561 15.40 16.37 13.36
C PHE A 561 13.91 16.59 13.66
N ARG A 562 13.51 16.78 14.93
CA ARG A 562 12.10 16.95 15.31
C ARG A 562 11.49 18.21 14.71
N ILE A 563 12.29 19.25 14.49
CA ILE A 563 11.86 20.49 13.84
C ILE A 563 11.26 20.24 12.45
N LEU A 564 11.71 19.19 11.75
CA LEU A 564 11.20 18.86 10.42
C LEU A 564 9.72 18.44 10.42
N LYS A 565 9.18 17.97 11.54
CA LYS A 565 7.73 17.66 11.66
C LYS A 565 6.84 18.89 11.48
N GLU A 566 7.31 20.04 11.94
CA GLU A 566 6.57 21.31 11.86
C GLU A 566 7.05 22.17 10.69
N LYS A 567 8.31 22.03 10.30
CA LYS A 567 8.99 22.88 9.33
C LYS A 567 9.73 22.01 8.29
N PRO A 568 9.13 21.73 7.12
CA PRO A 568 9.70 20.79 6.18
C PRO A 568 11.02 21.27 5.56
N VAL A 569 11.72 20.38 4.87
CA VAL A 569 12.80 20.75 3.94
C VAL A 569 12.17 21.33 2.68
N ALA A 570 12.55 22.55 2.28
CA ALA A 570 12.13 23.08 0.98
C ALA A 570 13.16 22.72 -0.09
N TYR A 571 12.79 21.84 -1.02
CA TYR A 571 13.67 21.31 -2.05
C TYR A 571 13.43 21.99 -3.39
N PHE A 572 14.41 22.71 -3.91
CA PHE A 572 14.29 23.50 -5.13
C PHE A 572 15.08 22.86 -6.27
N SER A 573 14.39 22.59 -7.38
CA SER A 573 15.02 22.09 -8.60
C SER A 573 14.35 22.71 -9.82
N LEU A 574 15.15 22.99 -10.85
CA LEU A 574 14.64 23.50 -12.12
C LEU A 574 13.93 22.40 -12.93
N GLU A 575 14.31 21.14 -12.74
CA GLU A 575 13.72 20.00 -13.44
C GLU A 575 13.36 18.84 -12.51
N TYR A 576 12.34 18.07 -12.90
CA TYR A 576 11.89 16.86 -12.20
C TYR A 576 11.51 15.75 -13.20
N GLY A 577 12.26 14.65 -13.16
CA GLY A 577 12.05 13.47 -14.00
C GLY A 577 11.28 12.40 -13.24
N LEU A 578 9.95 12.50 -13.26
CA LEU A 578 9.06 11.70 -12.41
C LEU A 578 8.36 10.57 -13.16
N VAL A 579 7.87 10.90 -14.34
CA VAL A 579 6.99 10.11 -15.23
C VAL A 579 7.19 10.55 -16.67
N ASP A 580 6.69 9.76 -17.61
CA ASP A 580 6.80 9.98 -19.05
C ASP A 580 5.82 11.03 -19.60
N TRP A 581 4.62 11.16 -19.05
CA TRP A 581 3.64 12.15 -19.55
C TRP A 581 3.92 13.59 -19.08
N LEU A 582 4.79 13.79 -18.08
CA LEU A 582 5.17 15.11 -17.58
C LEU A 582 6.60 15.47 -18.00
N GLN A 583 6.74 16.22 -19.10
CA GLN A 583 8.04 16.49 -19.74
C GLN A 583 8.77 17.71 -19.16
N ILE A 584 8.86 17.81 -17.83
CA ILE A 584 9.53 18.92 -17.10
C ILE A 584 10.99 18.59 -16.71
N TYR A 585 11.67 17.72 -17.48
CA TYR A 585 13.08 17.38 -17.30
C TYR A 585 13.81 17.16 -18.61
N SER A 586 15.14 17.28 -18.58
CA SER A 586 16.02 17.12 -19.73
C SER A 586 17.02 15.98 -19.59
N GLY A 587 17.33 15.55 -18.35
CA GLY A 587 18.36 14.54 -18.13
C GLY A 587 18.51 14.07 -16.68
N GLY A 588 19.75 13.70 -16.33
CA GLY A 588 20.07 13.01 -15.08
C GLY A 588 19.82 13.81 -13.81
N LEU A 589 19.94 15.14 -13.84
CA LEU A 589 19.68 16.01 -12.69
C LEU A 589 18.20 15.95 -12.30
N GLY A 590 17.28 16.12 -13.25
CA GLY A 590 15.85 16.06 -13.02
C GLY A 590 15.41 14.67 -12.60
N VAL A 591 15.96 13.62 -13.21
CA VAL A 591 15.65 12.24 -12.80
C VAL A 591 16.13 11.96 -11.37
N LEU A 592 17.30 12.47 -10.97
CA LEU A 592 17.75 12.39 -9.59
C LEU A 592 16.83 13.18 -8.65
N ALA A 593 16.41 14.40 -9.02
CA ALA A 593 15.47 15.18 -8.23
C ALA A 593 14.15 14.42 -8.00
N GLY A 594 13.68 13.70 -9.03
CA GLY A 594 12.54 12.79 -8.91
C GLY A 594 12.79 11.63 -7.95
N ASP A 595 13.90 10.91 -8.12
CA ASP A 595 14.30 9.80 -7.24
C ASP A 595 14.47 10.28 -5.77
N PHE A 596 14.95 11.50 -5.56
CA PHE A 596 15.15 12.12 -4.25
C PHE A 596 13.83 12.35 -3.52
N ILE A 597 12.85 12.97 -4.18
CA ILE A 597 11.56 13.30 -3.54
C ILE A 597 10.64 12.07 -3.39
N LYS A 598 10.81 11.06 -4.26
CA LYS A 598 10.17 9.74 -4.10
C LYS A 598 10.69 9.03 -2.86
N GLU A 599 12.01 8.99 -2.66
CA GLU A 599 12.60 8.40 -1.45
C GLU A 599 12.23 9.20 -0.19
N ALA A 600 12.24 10.54 -0.25
CA ALA A 600 11.79 11.37 0.87
C ALA A 600 10.34 11.02 1.28
N SER A 601 9.48 10.77 0.29
CA SER A 601 8.11 10.31 0.49
C SER A 601 8.05 8.93 1.17
N ASP A 602 8.76 7.93 0.65
CA ASP A 602 8.78 6.56 1.19
C ASP A 602 9.36 6.51 2.62
N MET A 603 10.37 7.33 2.91
CA MET A 603 10.93 7.46 4.25
C MET A 603 10.03 8.27 5.19
N GLY A 604 9.10 9.06 4.65
CA GLY A 604 8.22 9.97 5.40
C GLY A 604 8.95 11.20 5.95
N ILE A 605 9.98 11.68 5.25
CA ILE A 605 10.71 12.89 5.61
C ILE A 605 9.92 14.10 5.09
N PRO A 606 9.53 15.07 5.93
CA PRO A 606 8.70 16.19 5.51
C PRO A 606 9.42 17.10 4.51
N PHE A 607 8.96 17.08 3.26
CA PHE A 607 9.49 17.86 2.14
C PHE A 607 8.40 18.75 1.55
N ALA A 608 8.80 19.92 1.06
CA ALA A 608 8.01 20.74 0.15
C ALA A 608 8.87 21.00 -1.09
N ALA A 609 8.59 20.30 -2.18
CA ALA A 609 9.37 20.42 -3.41
C ALA A 609 8.83 21.58 -4.27
N VAL A 610 9.72 22.35 -4.90
CA VAL A 610 9.37 23.49 -5.74
C VAL A 610 10.10 23.40 -7.08
N GLY A 611 9.37 23.67 -8.16
CA GLY A 611 9.87 23.70 -9.54
C GLY A 611 9.01 24.59 -10.45
N ILE A 612 9.18 24.44 -11.76
CA ILE A 612 8.44 25.18 -12.78
C ILE A 612 7.60 24.21 -13.62
N PHE A 613 6.34 24.55 -13.88
CA PHE A 613 5.53 23.85 -14.87
C PHE A 613 5.86 24.37 -16.26
N TYR A 614 6.59 23.59 -17.05
CA TYR A 614 6.91 23.97 -18.42
C TYR A 614 5.77 23.59 -19.37
N HIS A 615 4.96 24.56 -19.81
CA HIS A 615 3.78 24.28 -20.63
C HIS A 615 4.13 23.80 -22.06
N GLN A 616 5.40 23.83 -22.48
CA GLN A 616 5.89 23.14 -23.68
C GLN A 616 6.94 22.07 -23.39
N GLY A 617 7.21 21.82 -22.10
CA GLY A 617 8.17 20.85 -21.60
C GLY A 617 9.59 21.07 -22.12
N TYR A 618 10.32 19.96 -22.22
CA TYR A 618 11.44 19.84 -23.13
C TYR A 618 10.94 19.50 -24.55
N PHE A 619 11.81 19.11 -25.48
CA PHE A 619 11.37 18.78 -26.85
C PHE A 619 11.16 17.28 -27.08
N HIS A 620 10.24 16.96 -27.98
CA HIS A 620 10.16 15.67 -28.65
C HIS A 620 11.19 15.60 -29.77
N GLN A 621 11.96 14.50 -29.77
CA GLN A 621 13.08 14.30 -30.68
C GLN A 621 12.66 13.38 -31.81
N ASP A 622 12.87 13.83 -33.04
CA ASP A 622 12.82 12.98 -34.23
C ASP A 622 14.07 13.21 -35.09
N PHE A 623 14.23 12.43 -36.16
CA PHE A 623 15.32 12.59 -37.13
C PHE A 623 14.77 12.90 -38.52
N ASP A 624 15.40 13.85 -39.21
CA ASP A 624 15.12 14.06 -40.63
C ASP A 624 15.79 12.98 -41.52
N GLY A 625 15.55 13.05 -42.83
CA GLY A 625 16.11 12.10 -43.79
C GLY A 625 17.64 12.06 -43.88
N ASN A 626 18.35 13.03 -43.27
CA ASN A 626 19.81 13.06 -43.17
C ASN A 626 20.31 12.65 -41.77
N GLY A 627 19.42 12.20 -40.88
CA GLY A 627 19.73 11.81 -39.52
C GLY A 627 19.94 13.01 -38.58
N LEU A 628 19.56 14.23 -38.97
CA LEU A 628 19.66 15.41 -38.10
C LEU A 628 18.49 15.45 -37.13
N GLN A 629 18.78 15.75 -35.87
CA GLN A 629 17.77 15.93 -34.84
C GLN A 629 16.83 17.09 -35.15
N GLN A 630 15.54 16.80 -35.10
CA GLN A 630 14.41 17.74 -35.18
C GLN A 630 13.73 17.83 -33.82
N GLU A 631 13.52 19.06 -33.36
CA GLU A 631 12.85 19.36 -32.10
C GLU A 631 11.39 19.77 -32.35
N THR A 632 10.45 19.04 -31.76
CA THR A 632 9.03 19.42 -31.74
C THR A 632 8.61 19.72 -30.31
N TYR A 633 7.95 20.86 -30.09
CA TYR A 633 7.42 21.25 -28.79
C TYR A 633 5.92 21.04 -28.78
N ILE A 634 5.42 20.35 -27.76
CA ILE A 634 4.01 20.01 -27.60
C ILE A 634 3.50 20.77 -26.40
N GLU A 635 2.39 21.49 -26.58
CA GLU A 635 1.73 22.20 -25.50
C GLU A 635 1.12 21.21 -24.51
N GLN A 636 1.54 21.28 -23.25
CA GLN A 636 1.03 20.55 -22.10
C GLN A 636 0.04 21.44 -21.38
N ARG A 637 -1.23 21.04 -21.33
CA ARG A 637 -2.25 21.75 -20.55
C ARG A 637 -2.33 21.16 -19.15
N PRO A 638 -2.02 21.93 -18.10
CA PRO A 638 -1.95 21.38 -16.75
C PRO A 638 -3.27 20.73 -16.30
N GLU A 639 -4.41 21.20 -16.82
CA GLU A 639 -5.75 20.68 -16.53
C GLU A 639 -6.01 19.27 -17.11
N GLU A 640 -5.17 18.80 -18.03
CA GLU A 640 -5.26 17.46 -18.61
C GLU A 640 -4.50 16.42 -17.74
N TYR A 641 -3.66 16.87 -16.79
CA TYR A 641 -2.84 16.01 -15.91
C TYR A 641 -3.41 15.97 -14.48
N PRO A 642 -2.98 15.01 -13.62
CA PRO A 642 -3.33 14.98 -12.19
C PRO A 642 -2.59 16.09 -11.42
N LEU A 643 -2.82 17.33 -11.81
CA LEU A 643 -2.25 18.55 -11.24
C LEU A 643 -3.39 19.36 -10.61
N GLU A 644 -3.25 19.63 -9.31
CA GLU A 644 -4.20 20.44 -8.58
C GLU A 644 -3.80 21.92 -8.67
N LEU A 645 -4.71 22.79 -9.08
CA LEU A 645 -4.45 24.23 -8.98
C LEU A 645 -4.36 24.63 -7.51
N VAL A 646 -3.26 25.28 -7.12
CA VAL A 646 -3.10 25.76 -5.75
C VAL A 646 -4.06 26.93 -5.49
N THR A 647 -4.89 26.79 -4.46
CA THR A 647 -5.91 27.76 -4.07
C THR A 647 -5.70 28.30 -2.65
N ASP A 648 -6.34 29.42 -2.34
CA ASP A 648 -6.50 29.93 -0.98
C ASP A 648 -7.66 29.24 -0.23
N ASP A 649 -7.87 29.60 1.03
CA ASP A 649 -8.93 29.05 1.90
C ASP A 649 -10.36 29.30 1.35
N GLU A 650 -10.54 30.22 0.40
CA GLU A 650 -11.81 30.50 -0.28
C GLU A 650 -11.97 29.71 -1.59
N GLY A 651 -11.00 28.86 -1.95
CA GLY A 651 -10.97 28.08 -3.19
C GLY A 651 -10.59 28.91 -4.42
N LYS A 652 -10.04 30.12 -4.27
CA LYS A 652 -9.57 30.95 -5.39
C LYS A 652 -8.11 30.66 -5.71
N PRO A 653 -7.68 30.76 -6.99
CA PRO A 653 -6.30 30.52 -7.36
C PRO A 653 -5.32 31.42 -6.59
N LEU A 654 -4.38 30.79 -5.87
CA LEU A 654 -3.36 31.51 -5.11
C LEU A 654 -2.37 32.14 -6.11
N THR A 655 -2.45 33.46 -6.26
CA THR A 655 -1.64 34.20 -7.25
C THR A 655 -0.54 35.00 -6.58
N GLY A 656 0.72 34.64 -6.83
CA GLY A 656 1.90 35.42 -6.46
C GLY A 656 2.31 36.41 -7.54
N GLU A 657 3.30 37.24 -7.22
CA GLU A 657 3.94 38.16 -8.17
C GLU A 657 5.44 38.23 -7.94
N ILE A 658 6.17 38.42 -9.03
CA ILE A 658 7.60 38.71 -9.08
C ILE A 658 7.78 39.99 -9.89
N GLU A 659 8.87 40.72 -9.65
CA GLU A 659 9.20 41.90 -10.43
C GLU A 659 10.12 41.52 -11.58
N ILE A 660 9.76 41.94 -12.79
CA ILE A 660 10.58 41.74 -13.99
C ILE A 660 10.83 43.11 -14.62
N ILE A 661 12.04 43.63 -14.42
CA ILE A 661 12.52 44.93 -14.94
C ILE A 661 11.73 46.12 -14.36
N ASP A 662 10.53 46.39 -14.89
CA ASP A 662 9.75 47.59 -14.61
C ASP A 662 8.25 47.32 -14.37
N HIS A 663 7.84 46.05 -14.30
CA HIS A 663 6.45 45.66 -14.10
C HIS A 663 6.34 44.33 -13.34
N PRO A 664 5.19 44.10 -12.68
CA PRO A 664 4.93 42.82 -12.04
C PRO A 664 4.59 41.75 -13.07
N VAL A 665 5.14 40.55 -12.88
CA VAL A 665 4.71 39.31 -13.52
C VAL A 665 4.04 38.44 -12.48
N TYR A 666 2.84 37.98 -12.77
CA TYR A 666 2.08 37.14 -11.87
C TYR A 666 2.37 35.66 -12.12
N PHE A 667 2.33 34.86 -11.07
CA PHE A 667 2.42 33.41 -11.18
C PHE A 667 1.34 32.75 -10.33
N ARG A 668 0.89 31.58 -10.78
CA ARG A 668 0.13 30.61 -10.00
C ARG A 668 0.99 29.36 -9.82
N ALA A 669 0.51 28.38 -9.07
CA ALA A 669 1.19 27.10 -8.93
C ALA A 669 0.23 25.93 -9.07
N TRP A 670 0.76 24.83 -9.56
CA TRP A 670 0.13 23.52 -9.62
C TRP A 670 0.77 22.59 -8.61
N LYS A 671 -0.02 21.81 -7.88
CA LYS A 671 0.44 20.81 -6.93
C LYS A 671 0.34 19.43 -7.56
N LEU A 672 1.43 18.69 -7.54
CA LEU A 672 1.51 17.28 -7.87
C LEU A 672 1.83 16.48 -6.62
N HIS A 673 1.06 15.44 -6.33
CA HIS A 673 1.34 14.55 -5.21
C HIS A 673 2.37 13.48 -5.63
N VAL A 674 3.56 13.53 -5.04
CA VAL A 674 4.60 12.52 -5.22
C VAL A 674 4.64 11.66 -3.96
N GLY A 675 3.69 10.73 -3.87
CA GLY A 675 3.39 10.03 -2.62
C GLY A 675 2.91 11.03 -1.57
N LYS A 676 3.63 11.09 -0.44
CA LYS A 676 3.47 12.05 0.67
C LYS A 676 4.12 13.40 0.40
N THR A 677 5.04 13.51 -0.56
CA THR A 677 5.77 14.75 -0.84
C THR A 677 4.98 15.61 -1.83
N PRO A 678 4.53 16.83 -1.46
CA PRO A 678 3.96 17.77 -2.41
C PRO A 678 5.06 18.41 -3.29
N LEU A 679 4.83 18.42 -4.60
CA LEU A 679 5.61 19.19 -5.57
C LEU A 679 4.79 20.35 -6.11
N TYR A 680 5.25 21.58 -5.88
CA TYR A 680 4.65 22.80 -6.39
C TYR A 680 5.37 23.28 -7.66
N LEU A 681 4.63 23.43 -8.75
CA LEU A 681 5.11 23.82 -10.06
C LEU A 681 4.58 25.21 -10.43
N LEU A 682 5.48 26.19 -10.51
CA LEU A 682 5.15 27.58 -10.82
C LEU A 682 4.77 27.75 -12.30
N ASP A 683 3.75 28.57 -12.56
CA ASP A 683 3.19 28.80 -13.90
C ASP A 683 2.85 30.29 -14.13
N THR A 684 3.41 30.88 -15.19
CA THR A 684 3.11 32.25 -15.63
C THR A 684 2.18 32.29 -16.84
N ASN A 685 1.79 31.16 -17.42
CA ASN A 685 0.96 31.09 -18.62
C ASN A 685 -0.54 31.13 -18.29
N PHE A 686 -1.05 32.30 -17.92
CA PHE A 686 -2.47 32.54 -17.68
C PHE A 686 -2.86 34.00 -17.94
N GLU A 687 -4.16 34.28 -17.91
CA GLU A 687 -4.77 35.50 -18.45
C GLU A 687 -4.32 36.79 -17.76
N LYS A 688 -3.87 36.71 -16.51
CA LYS A 688 -3.43 37.87 -15.72
C LYS A 688 -2.15 38.52 -16.24
N ASN A 689 -1.30 37.75 -16.92
CA ASN A 689 -0.13 38.28 -17.62
C ASN A 689 -0.55 38.68 -19.03
N GLU A 690 -0.65 39.97 -19.32
CA GLU A 690 -1.07 40.44 -20.66
C GLU A 690 0.03 40.33 -21.71
N ARG A 691 1.31 40.41 -21.30
CA ARG A 691 2.43 40.33 -22.24
C ARG A 691 2.76 38.88 -22.55
N GLN A 692 2.94 38.58 -23.83
CA GLN A 692 3.31 37.23 -24.26
C GLN A 692 4.67 36.80 -23.66
N GLU A 693 5.64 37.71 -23.59
CA GLU A 693 6.98 37.42 -23.04
C GLU A 693 6.95 36.94 -21.59
N ASP A 694 5.99 37.41 -20.78
CA ASP A 694 5.83 37.00 -19.38
C ASP A 694 5.24 35.59 -19.27
N ARG A 695 4.26 35.27 -20.14
CA ARG A 695 3.72 33.90 -20.23
C ARG A 695 4.80 32.91 -20.67
N MET A 696 5.68 33.34 -21.58
CA MET A 696 6.74 32.49 -22.14
C MET A 696 7.87 32.16 -21.15
N ILE A 697 7.91 32.75 -19.94
CA ILE A 697 8.88 32.38 -18.90
C ILE A 697 8.77 30.87 -18.58
N THR A 698 7.56 30.33 -18.53
CA THR A 698 7.29 28.92 -18.27
C THR A 698 7.05 28.09 -19.54
N ALA A 699 7.50 28.53 -20.71
CA ALA A 699 7.35 27.76 -21.95
C ALA A 699 8.26 26.53 -22.00
N HIS A 700 9.57 26.75 -22.07
CA HIS A 700 10.54 25.70 -22.36
C HIS A 700 11.53 25.49 -21.22
N LEU A 701 11.80 24.23 -20.89
CA LEU A 701 12.94 23.86 -20.06
C LEU A 701 14.25 24.07 -20.83
N TYR A 702 15.18 24.85 -20.25
CA TYR A 702 16.45 25.26 -20.89
C TYR A 702 16.29 25.92 -22.28
N GLY A 703 15.14 26.54 -22.54
CA GLY A 703 14.90 27.34 -23.73
C GLY A 703 15.28 28.81 -23.54
N GLY A 704 15.19 29.58 -24.64
CA GLY A 704 15.41 31.02 -24.62
C GLY A 704 16.86 31.42 -24.31
N ASP A 705 17.18 32.71 -24.44
CA ASP A 705 18.51 33.29 -24.20
C ASP A 705 18.78 33.58 -22.70
N GLN A 706 19.87 34.30 -22.39
CA GLN A 706 20.19 34.68 -21.00
C GLN A 706 19.07 35.51 -20.35
N ASP A 707 18.30 36.28 -21.13
CA ASP A 707 17.15 37.04 -20.65
C ASP A 707 16.02 36.09 -20.19
N THR A 708 15.79 35.01 -20.94
CA THR A 708 14.84 33.96 -20.54
C THR A 708 15.33 33.19 -19.31
N ARG A 709 16.62 32.84 -19.25
CA ARG A 709 17.21 32.09 -18.12
C ARG A 709 17.09 32.87 -16.82
N ILE A 710 17.52 34.14 -16.78
CA ILE A 710 17.43 34.94 -15.55
C ILE A 710 15.98 35.10 -15.08
N ARG A 711 15.00 35.26 -15.99
CA ARG A 711 13.57 35.30 -15.63
C ARG A 711 13.07 34.00 -15.01
N GLN A 712 13.49 32.84 -15.54
CA GLN A 712 13.15 31.53 -14.97
C GLN A 712 13.75 31.34 -13.59
N GLU A 713 15.01 31.75 -13.40
CA GLU A 713 15.69 31.64 -12.11
C GLU A 713 15.13 32.64 -11.08
N ILE A 714 14.69 33.83 -11.51
CA ILE A 714 13.91 34.76 -10.67
C ILE A 714 12.57 34.12 -10.27
N LEU A 715 11.84 33.52 -11.22
CA LEU A 715 10.59 32.84 -10.91
C LEU A 715 10.80 31.72 -9.88
N LEU A 716 11.79 30.85 -10.08
CA LEU A 716 12.07 29.76 -9.15
C LEU A 716 12.60 30.26 -7.80
N GLY A 717 13.62 31.11 -7.82
CA GLY A 717 14.34 31.58 -6.63
C GLY A 717 13.58 32.62 -5.81
N ILE A 718 12.76 33.48 -6.43
CA ILE A 718 11.96 34.50 -5.74
C ILE A 718 10.49 34.09 -5.65
N GLY A 719 9.90 33.65 -6.75
CA GLY A 719 8.50 33.22 -6.77
C GLY A 719 8.24 31.99 -5.90
N GLY A 720 9.18 31.04 -5.85
CA GLY A 720 9.06 29.84 -5.05
C GLY A 720 8.98 30.10 -3.53
N PRO A 721 9.93 30.81 -2.90
CA PRO A 721 9.80 31.17 -1.47
C PRO A 721 8.56 32.01 -1.15
N ARG A 722 8.15 32.92 -2.07
CA ARG A 722 6.88 33.68 -1.93
C ARG A 722 5.65 32.79 -1.96
N LEU A 723 5.65 31.73 -2.77
CA LEU A 723 4.58 30.74 -2.78
C LEU A 723 4.51 30.02 -1.44
N LEU A 724 5.64 29.53 -0.93
CA LEU A 724 5.70 28.82 0.36
C LEU A 724 5.21 29.71 1.51
N GLU A 725 5.63 30.98 1.55
CA GLU A 725 5.17 31.96 2.53
C GLU A 725 3.65 32.12 2.51
N ARG A 726 3.06 32.26 1.31
CA ARG A 726 1.59 32.38 1.14
C ARG A 726 0.82 31.13 1.50
N LEU A 727 1.43 29.95 1.33
CA LEU A 727 0.88 28.67 1.79
C LEU A 727 1.04 28.47 3.30
N GLY A 728 1.70 29.39 4.01
CA GLY A 728 2.00 29.23 5.43
C GLY A 728 3.06 28.17 5.72
N ILE A 729 3.75 27.66 4.68
CA ILE A 729 4.82 26.68 4.82
C ILE A 729 6.08 27.41 5.25
N LYS A 730 6.59 27.08 6.43
CA LYS A 730 7.83 27.65 6.99
C LYS A 730 8.92 26.58 6.99
N PRO A 731 9.83 26.58 6.01
CA PRO A 731 10.88 25.57 5.94
C PRO A 731 11.87 25.69 7.10
N ALA A 732 12.41 24.55 7.55
CA ALA A 732 13.53 24.55 8.49
C ALA A 732 14.83 24.92 7.77
N LEU A 733 15.00 24.37 6.57
CA LEU A 733 16.13 24.64 5.67
C LEU A 733 15.66 24.62 4.22
N TYR A 734 16.49 25.20 3.37
CA TYR A 734 16.30 25.28 1.92
C TYR A 734 17.42 24.51 1.22
N HIS A 735 17.06 23.62 0.29
CA HIS A 735 18.01 22.82 -0.47
C HIS A 735 17.95 23.22 -1.96
N MET A 736 19.06 23.78 -2.44
CA MET A 736 19.30 24.10 -3.84
C MET A 736 19.90 22.90 -4.57
N ASN A 737 19.13 22.30 -5.47
CA ASN A 737 19.61 21.27 -6.39
C ASN A 737 20.17 21.94 -7.65
N GLU A 738 21.49 22.21 -7.64
CA GLU A 738 22.20 23.09 -8.59
C GLU A 738 21.84 24.59 -8.46
N GLY A 739 22.63 25.46 -9.10
CA GLY A 739 22.56 26.93 -8.97
C GLY A 739 21.27 27.61 -9.45
N HIS A 740 20.41 26.92 -10.20
CA HIS A 740 19.25 27.53 -10.88
C HIS A 740 18.21 28.20 -9.97
N SER A 741 18.22 27.87 -8.67
CA SER A 741 17.32 28.49 -7.68
C SER A 741 18.01 29.57 -6.84
N GLY A 742 19.28 29.88 -7.11
CA GLY A 742 20.16 30.65 -6.22
C GLY A 742 19.64 32.02 -5.79
N PHE A 743 18.76 32.67 -6.56
CA PHE A 743 18.12 33.93 -6.14
C PHE A 743 17.23 33.81 -4.90
N LEU A 744 16.95 32.60 -4.42
CA LEU A 744 16.37 32.39 -3.09
C LEU A 744 17.21 32.99 -1.97
N VAL A 745 18.53 33.12 -2.15
CA VAL A 745 19.40 33.83 -1.20
C VAL A 745 18.88 35.25 -0.96
N LEU A 746 18.47 35.93 -2.03
CA LEU A 746 17.98 37.30 -1.97
C LEU A 746 16.57 37.38 -1.40
N GLU A 747 15.66 36.48 -1.79
CA GLU A 747 14.28 36.52 -1.29
C GLU A 747 14.18 36.12 0.19
N ILE A 748 14.95 35.15 0.65
CA ILE A 748 15.01 34.81 2.08
C ILE A 748 15.65 35.96 2.87
N ALA A 749 16.69 36.62 2.33
CA ALA A 749 17.25 37.81 2.96
C ALA A 749 16.20 38.92 3.11
N ARG A 750 15.41 39.19 2.05
CA ARG A 750 14.30 40.15 2.09
C ARG A 750 13.30 39.81 3.19
N GLN A 751 12.93 38.54 3.35
CA GLN A 751 12.02 38.08 4.41
C GLN A 751 12.55 38.39 5.82
N PHE A 752 13.85 38.23 6.07
CA PHE A 752 14.46 38.62 7.36
C PHE A 752 14.53 40.15 7.54
N ILE A 753 14.79 40.90 6.47
CA ILE A 753 14.84 42.37 6.52
C ILE A 753 13.46 42.93 6.87
N GLU A 754 12.41 42.51 6.17
CA GLU A 754 11.05 43.01 6.40
C GLU A 754 10.40 42.43 7.66
N GLY A 755 10.59 41.14 7.92
CA GLY A 755 9.96 40.44 9.04
C GLY A 755 10.63 40.67 10.39
N GLU A 756 11.95 40.82 10.42
CA GLU A 756 12.75 40.91 11.65
C GLU A 756 13.60 42.20 11.75
N GLY A 757 13.55 43.08 10.76
CA GLY A 757 14.28 44.36 10.77
C GLY A 757 15.79 44.22 10.68
N LYS A 758 16.30 43.12 10.08
CA LYS A 758 17.73 42.88 9.92
C LYS A 758 18.34 43.80 8.86
N SER A 759 19.63 44.10 9.01
CA SER A 759 20.42 44.69 7.90
C SER A 759 20.71 43.64 6.82
N PHE A 760 21.09 44.08 5.62
CA PHE A 760 21.42 43.17 4.51
C PHE A 760 22.50 42.13 4.89
N ASP A 761 23.58 42.54 5.57
CA ASP A 761 24.65 41.62 5.97
C ASP A 761 24.18 40.61 7.03
N GLU A 762 23.38 41.05 8.00
CA GLU A 762 22.81 40.16 9.01
C GLU A 762 21.83 39.16 8.38
N ALA A 763 21.02 39.61 7.42
CA ALA A 763 20.09 38.77 6.71
C ALA A 763 20.80 37.70 5.86
N ILE A 764 21.85 38.06 5.12
CA ILE A 764 22.68 37.10 4.38
C ILE A 764 23.33 36.09 5.33
N ALA A 765 23.91 36.53 6.45
CA ALA A 765 24.48 35.60 7.43
C ALA A 765 23.44 34.63 8.01
N MET A 766 22.18 35.05 8.16
CA MET A 766 21.08 34.16 8.59
C MET A 766 20.60 33.21 7.49
N VAL A 767 20.64 33.66 6.24
CA VAL A 767 20.34 32.86 5.05
C VAL A 767 21.36 31.72 4.91
N ASP A 768 22.64 32.03 5.08
CA ASP A 768 23.74 31.08 5.01
C ASP A 768 23.49 29.89 5.96
N GLU A 769 23.09 30.17 7.21
CA GLU A 769 22.82 29.17 8.24
C GLU A 769 21.63 28.24 7.95
N ARG A 770 20.82 28.50 6.92
CA ARG A 770 19.63 27.70 6.56
C ARG A 770 19.72 27.06 5.18
N LEU A 771 20.84 27.21 4.48
CA LEU A 771 20.99 26.80 3.09
C LEU A 771 21.89 25.59 2.87
N VAL A 772 21.42 24.71 2.00
CA VAL A 772 22.15 23.56 1.46
C VAL A 772 22.30 23.73 -0.04
N PHE A 773 23.49 23.48 -0.57
CA PHE A 773 23.77 23.54 -2.00
C PHE A 773 24.39 22.24 -2.53
N THR A 774 23.70 21.57 -3.44
CA THR A 774 24.25 20.42 -4.17
C THR A 774 24.76 20.87 -5.54
N ASN A 775 26.03 20.57 -5.84
CA ASN A 775 26.61 20.81 -7.16
C ASN A 775 26.68 19.52 -7.99
N HIS A 776 26.25 19.60 -9.25
CA HIS A 776 26.22 18.50 -10.21
C HIS A 776 27.11 18.72 -11.44
N THR A 777 27.71 19.90 -11.59
CA THR A 777 28.57 20.22 -12.73
C THR A 777 29.79 21.05 -12.33
N LEU A 778 30.96 20.60 -12.80
CA LEU A 778 32.23 21.34 -12.74
C LEU A 778 32.51 22.12 -14.02
N LYS A 779 31.75 21.86 -15.09
CA LYS A 779 31.96 22.50 -16.38
C LYS A 779 31.39 23.90 -16.37
N GLN A 780 32.23 24.88 -16.64
CA GLN A 780 31.79 26.28 -16.80
C GLN A 780 30.66 26.45 -17.81
N ALA A 781 30.65 25.67 -18.91
CA ALA A 781 29.59 25.69 -19.92
C ALA A 781 28.24 25.12 -19.44
N GLY A 782 28.22 24.43 -18.30
CA GLY A 782 27.02 23.92 -17.65
C GLY A 782 26.47 24.82 -16.54
N ASN A 783 27.16 25.92 -16.21
CA ASN A 783 26.77 26.83 -15.14
C ASN A 783 26.17 28.10 -15.75
N ASP A 784 24.99 28.51 -15.28
CA ASP A 784 24.39 29.78 -15.67
C ASP A 784 25.21 30.96 -15.10
N ILE A 785 25.55 31.91 -15.99
CA ILE A 785 26.27 33.14 -15.66
C ILE A 785 25.56 34.36 -16.25
N PHE A 786 25.58 35.47 -15.51
CA PHE A 786 24.94 36.73 -15.90
C PHE A 786 25.91 37.91 -15.79
N SER A 787 25.88 38.82 -16.76
CA SER A 787 26.72 40.02 -16.72
C SER A 787 26.21 41.00 -15.66
N TYR A 788 27.07 41.95 -15.26
CA TYR A 788 26.69 43.02 -14.34
C TYR A 788 25.51 43.83 -14.86
N GLU A 789 25.51 44.19 -16.14
CA GLU A 789 24.44 44.97 -16.76
C GLU A 789 23.11 44.21 -16.78
N LEU A 790 23.16 42.88 -16.97
CA LEU A 790 21.96 42.05 -16.94
C LEU A 790 21.41 41.97 -15.50
N MET A 791 22.27 41.75 -14.52
CA MET A 791 21.88 41.75 -13.10
C MET A 791 21.29 43.10 -12.68
N GLU A 792 21.94 44.21 -13.02
CA GLU A 792 21.46 45.56 -12.73
C GLU A 792 20.09 45.84 -13.38
N ARG A 793 19.89 45.38 -14.62
CA ARG A 793 18.62 45.54 -15.34
C ARG A 793 17.45 44.83 -14.66
N TYR A 794 17.67 43.64 -14.08
CA TYR A 794 16.60 42.83 -13.49
C TYR A 794 16.38 43.10 -12.00
N PHE A 795 17.44 43.42 -11.26
CA PHE A 795 17.38 43.60 -9.81
C PHE A 795 17.38 45.06 -9.37
N GLY A 796 17.59 46.03 -10.27
CA GLY A 796 17.76 47.44 -9.91
C GLY A 796 16.68 48.02 -8.98
N THR A 797 15.40 47.70 -9.22
CA THR A 797 14.28 48.10 -8.35
C THR A 797 14.11 47.19 -7.13
N TYR A 798 14.49 45.91 -7.25
CA TYR A 798 14.44 44.95 -6.16
C TYR A 798 15.44 45.28 -5.03
N LEU A 799 16.51 46.03 -5.32
CA LEU A 799 17.51 46.48 -4.34
C LEU A 799 16.91 47.31 -3.20
N ASP A 800 15.84 48.07 -3.47
CA ASP A 800 15.13 48.84 -2.45
C ASP A 800 14.53 47.93 -1.38
N ASN A 801 14.02 46.74 -1.77
CA ASN A 801 13.49 45.75 -0.82
C ASN A 801 14.59 45.12 0.05
N LEU A 802 15.84 45.13 -0.42
CA LEU A 802 17.01 44.59 0.27
C LEU A 802 17.78 45.66 1.07
N HIS A 803 17.40 46.94 0.97
CA HIS A 803 18.11 48.07 1.55
C HIS A 803 19.63 48.06 1.25
N THR A 804 20.01 47.76 0.01
CA THR A 804 21.41 47.59 -0.42
C THR A 804 21.67 48.13 -1.83
N ASP A 805 22.87 47.94 -2.37
CA ASP A 805 23.24 48.34 -3.74
C ASP A 805 23.67 47.15 -4.62
N MET A 806 23.66 47.34 -5.93
CA MET A 806 23.95 46.30 -6.92
C MET A 806 25.37 45.75 -6.77
N GLY A 807 26.34 46.58 -6.37
CA GLY A 807 27.72 46.13 -6.17
C GLY A 807 27.79 45.05 -5.10
N ARG A 808 27.10 45.25 -3.97
CA ARG A 808 27.05 44.28 -2.87
C ARG A 808 26.33 42.99 -3.26
N VAL A 809 25.21 43.08 -3.95
CA VAL A 809 24.49 41.89 -4.45
C VAL A 809 25.34 41.13 -5.45
N PHE A 810 26.01 41.82 -6.38
CA PHE A 810 26.83 41.21 -7.41
C PHE A 810 28.02 40.44 -6.83
N GLU A 811 28.66 40.98 -5.77
CA GLU A 811 29.75 40.29 -5.07
C GLU A 811 29.32 38.96 -4.42
N LEU A 812 28.01 38.72 -4.19
CA LEU A 812 27.54 37.43 -3.66
C LEU A 812 27.70 36.28 -4.67
N GLY A 813 27.63 36.55 -5.98
CA GLY A 813 27.76 35.54 -7.04
C GLY A 813 28.98 35.73 -7.94
N LYS A 814 29.73 36.82 -7.79
CA LYS A 814 30.91 37.10 -8.62
C LYS A 814 31.95 35.98 -8.60
N ASP A 815 32.37 35.58 -9.79
CA ASP A 815 33.38 34.54 -10.00
C ASP A 815 34.49 35.02 -10.95
N ASP A 816 35.68 35.22 -10.39
CA ASP A 816 36.87 35.67 -11.13
C ASP A 816 37.45 34.59 -12.06
N LEU A 817 36.93 33.35 -12.04
CA LEU A 817 37.27 32.31 -13.01
C LEU A 817 36.70 32.58 -14.41
N TYR A 818 35.74 33.50 -14.54
CA TYR A 818 35.17 33.94 -15.81
C TYR A 818 35.83 35.23 -16.30
N ALA A 819 35.94 35.38 -17.63
CA ALA A 819 36.77 36.41 -18.27
C ALA A 819 36.45 37.87 -17.89
N HIS A 820 35.25 38.13 -17.34
CA HIS A 820 34.78 39.47 -16.96
C HIS A 820 34.37 39.58 -15.49
N GLY A 821 34.58 38.54 -14.67
CA GLY A 821 34.06 38.50 -13.30
C GLY A 821 32.53 38.47 -13.28
N ASP A 822 31.91 37.66 -14.13
CA ASP A 822 30.45 37.54 -14.25
C ASP A 822 29.81 36.97 -12.98
N PHE A 823 28.49 37.15 -12.84
CA PHE A 823 27.70 36.61 -11.74
C PHE A 823 27.42 35.13 -12.00
N SER A 824 28.04 34.24 -11.22
CA SER A 824 27.90 32.79 -11.31
C SER A 824 26.88 32.29 -10.30
N MET A 825 25.86 31.59 -10.79
CA MET A 825 24.83 30.98 -9.94
C MET A 825 25.39 29.85 -9.06
N THR A 826 26.41 29.14 -9.55
CA THR A 826 27.13 28.13 -8.76
C THR A 826 27.88 28.78 -7.60
N VAL A 827 28.59 29.90 -7.85
CA VAL A 827 29.32 30.60 -6.77
C VAL A 827 28.37 31.28 -5.79
N LEU A 828 27.23 31.80 -6.27
CA LEU A 828 26.17 32.28 -5.38
C LEU A 828 25.74 31.18 -4.39
N GLY A 829 25.49 29.96 -4.89
CA GLY A 829 25.14 28.81 -4.06
C GLY A 829 26.26 28.39 -3.11
N LEU A 830 27.50 28.25 -3.60
CA LEU A 830 28.66 27.85 -2.80
C LEU A 830 28.99 28.84 -1.68
N ARG A 831 28.84 30.15 -1.93
CA ARG A 831 29.19 31.21 -0.99
C ARG A 831 28.16 31.41 0.11
N ASN A 832 26.88 31.14 -0.18
CA ASN A 832 25.77 31.45 0.71
C ASN A 832 25.05 30.20 1.24
N ALA A 833 25.73 29.04 1.26
CA ALA A 833 25.21 27.81 1.85
C ALA A 833 26.05 27.42 3.06
N LYS A 834 25.36 27.01 4.15
CA LYS A 834 26.01 26.46 5.34
C LYS A 834 26.88 25.25 4.98
N ILE A 835 26.35 24.43 4.08
CA ILE A 835 26.99 23.21 3.61
C ILE A 835 26.73 23.02 2.13
N SER A 836 27.77 22.59 1.43
CA SER A 836 27.68 22.20 0.03
C SER A 836 28.17 20.78 -0.17
N ASN A 837 27.58 20.06 -1.13
CA ASN A 837 27.96 18.68 -1.40
C ASN A 837 28.21 18.39 -2.88
N ALA A 838 29.10 17.42 -3.08
CA ALA A 838 29.40 16.78 -4.35
C ALA A 838 28.65 15.44 -4.45
N VAL A 839 28.51 14.91 -5.67
CA VAL A 839 27.59 13.81 -5.98
C VAL A 839 28.27 12.46 -6.28
N SER A 840 29.58 12.41 -6.07
CA SER A 840 30.45 11.23 -6.03
C SER A 840 31.76 11.59 -5.34
N LEU A 841 32.56 10.58 -4.96
CA LEU A 841 33.89 10.80 -4.40
C LEU A 841 34.81 11.53 -5.40
N LEU A 842 34.87 11.04 -6.64
CA LEU A 842 35.72 11.60 -7.69
C LEU A 842 35.32 13.04 -8.03
N HIS A 843 34.02 13.35 -8.02
CA HIS A 843 33.51 14.70 -8.21
C HIS A 843 33.95 15.65 -7.08
N GLY A 844 33.89 15.19 -5.82
CA GLY A 844 34.38 15.98 -4.68
C GLY A 844 35.88 16.29 -4.79
N GLU A 845 36.69 15.32 -5.24
CA GLU A 845 38.11 15.53 -5.50
C GLU A 845 38.37 16.57 -6.60
N ALA A 846 37.59 16.52 -7.68
CA ALA A 846 37.72 17.46 -8.78
C ALA A 846 37.22 18.86 -8.40
N ALA A 847 36.10 18.95 -7.68
CA ALA A 847 35.57 20.21 -7.15
C ALA A 847 36.59 20.92 -6.25
N LYS A 848 37.27 20.18 -5.36
CA LYS A 848 38.30 20.73 -4.48
C LYS A 848 39.49 21.36 -5.23
N ARG A 849 39.77 20.93 -6.47
CA ARG A 849 40.82 21.53 -7.30
C ARG A 849 40.36 22.83 -7.95
N LEU A 850 39.07 22.91 -8.31
CA LEU A 850 38.48 24.07 -8.97
C LEU A 850 38.13 25.18 -7.96
N TRP A 851 37.59 24.79 -6.82
CA TRP A 851 37.06 25.65 -5.77
C TRP A 851 37.72 25.29 -4.42
N PRO A 852 39.03 25.55 -4.24
CA PRO A 852 39.77 25.09 -3.06
C PRO A 852 39.28 25.71 -1.74
N ASP A 853 38.65 26.88 -1.82
CA ASP A 853 38.09 27.58 -0.66
C ASP A 853 36.71 27.01 -0.24
N PHE A 854 36.10 26.18 -1.08
CA PHE A 854 34.80 25.57 -0.85
C PHE A 854 34.95 24.06 -0.63
N GLY A 855 34.62 23.59 0.58
CA GLY A 855 34.69 22.17 0.94
C GLY A 855 33.40 21.43 0.61
N LEU A 856 33.30 20.82 -0.58
CA LEU A 856 32.13 20.02 -0.93
C LEU A 856 32.19 18.63 -0.28
N VAL A 857 31.21 18.31 0.57
CA VAL A 857 31.07 16.99 1.19
C VAL A 857 30.61 15.99 0.13
N PRO A 858 31.31 14.87 -0.12
CA PRO A 858 30.86 13.92 -1.13
C PRO A 858 29.72 13.06 -0.58
N VAL A 859 28.56 13.13 -1.24
CA VAL A 859 27.43 12.22 -1.04
C VAL A 859 27.10 11.59 -2.40
N THR A 860 27.54 10.35 -2.60
CA THR A 860 27.33 9.67 -3.89
C THR A 860 25.84 9.49 -4.18
N ASN A 861 25.42 9.87 -5.39
CA ASN A 861 24.03 9.68 -5.81
C ASN A 861 23.58 8.22 -5.65
N GLY A 862 22.28 8.06 -5.44
CA GLY A 862 21.59 6.77 -5.47
C GLY A 862 20.48 6.74 -6.51
N VAL A 863 19.89 5.56 -6.67
CA VAL A 863 18.69 5.36 -7.51
C VAL A 863 17.53 4.85 -6.66
N HIS A 864 16.34 5.33 -6.98
CA HIS A 864 15.12 4.91 -6.33
C HIS A 864 14.74 3.51 -6.79
N MET A 865 15.13 2.50 -6.01
CA MET A 865 15.03 1.09 -6.41
C MET A 865 13.61 0.69 -6.82
N PRO A 866 12.54 1.05 -6.09
CA PRO A 866 11.16 0.72 -6.49
C PRO A 866 10.74 1.31 -7.85
N THR A 867 11.37 2.41 -8.29
CA THR A 867 11.11 2.99 -9.62
C THR A 867 11.83 2.26 -10.75
N TRP A 868 13.11 1.93 -10.52
CA TRP A 868 14.02 1.55 -11.61
C TRP A 868 14.28 0.05 -11.70
N VAL A 869 14.04 -0.71 -10.65
CA VAL A 869 13.98 -2.17 -10.72
C VAL A 869 12.68 -2.56 -11.42
N SER A 870 12.77 -3.45 -12.41
CA SER A 870 11.59 -3.88 -13.15
C SER A 870 10.66 -4.72 -12.26
N PRO A 871 9.35 -4.77 -12.54
CA PRO A 871 8.41 -5.60 -11.78
C PRO A 871 8.84 -7.06 -11.66
N GLU A 872 9.46 -7.61 -12.70
CA GLU A 872 9.90 -9.01 -12.76
C GLU A 872 11.13 -9.27 -11.87
N ILE A 873 12.12 -8.36 -11.87
CA ILE A 873 13.23 -8.46 -10.90
C ILE A 873 12.72 -8.24 -9.48
N HIS A 874 11.76 -7.33 -9.29
CA HIS A 874 11.20 -7.08 -7.97
C HIS A 874 10.60 -8.36 -7.37
N ALA A 875 9.81 -9.11 -8.16
CA ALA A 875 9.23 -10.38 -7.73
C ALA A 875 10.30 -11.41 -7.32
N LEU A 876 11.44 -11.46 -8.03
CA LEU A 876 12.57 -12.31 -7.61
C LEU A 876 13.18 -11.82 -6.29
N LEU A 877 13.40 -10.51 -6.14
CA LEU A 877 13.96 -9.95 -4.91
C LEU A 877 13.02 -10.19 -3.72
N ASP A 878 11.70 -10.10 -3.88
CA ASP A 878 10.75 -10.42 -2.80
C ASP A 878 10.82 -11.88 -2.39
N LYS A 879 10.88 -12.78 -3.38
CA LYS A 879 10.94 -14.23 -3.16
C LYS A 879 12.22 -14.67 -2.44
N TYR A 880 13.37 -14.09 -2.81
CA TYR A 880 14.68 -14.57 -2.34
C TYR A 880 15.34 -13.66 -1.29
N VAL A 881 15.20 -12.35 -1.39
CA VAL A 881 15.75 -11.39 -0.42
C VAL A 881 14.75 -11.11 0.70
N GLY A 882 13.47 -10.96 0.33
CA GLY A 882 12.31 -10.73 1.20
C GLY A 882 11.48 -9.55 0.72
N GLU A 883 10.15 -9.60 0.89
CA GLU A 883 9.19 -8.55 0.46
C GLU A 883 9.54 -7.13 0.97
N ASP A 884 10.34 -7.02 2.03
CA ASP A 884 10.74 -5.75 2.62
C ASP A 884 12.12 -5.23 2.18
N TRP A 885 12.72 -5.80 1.13
CA TRP A 885 14.11 -5.51 0.70
C TRP A 885 14.37 -4.04 0.32
N HIS A 886 13.34 -3.32 -0.13
CA HIS A 886 13.45 -1.91 -0.50
C HIS A 886 12.95 -0.96 0.61
N PHE A 887 12.47 -1.48 1.75
CA PHE A 887 11.93 -0.64 2.81
C PHE A 887 13.05 0.02 3.64
N PRO A 888 13.03 1.36 3.82
CA PRO A 888 14.15 2.11 4.40
C PRO A 888 14.48 1.77 5.88
N GLY A 889 13.57 1.10 6.59
CA GLY A 889 13.68 0.76 8.01
C GLY A 889 14.12 -0.66 8.34
N ARG A 890 14.61 -1.42 7.37
CA ARG A 890 15.03 -2.81 7.57
C ARG A 890 16.51 -2.96 7.30
N THR A 891 17.16 -3.84 8.07
CA THR A 891 18.48 -4.34 7.70
C THR A 891 18.25 -5.49 6.75
N VAL A 892 18.67 -5.30 5.50
CA VAL A 892 18.46 -6.27 4.43
C VAL A 892 19.78 -6.96 4.14
N ASP A 893 19.74 -8.28 4.05
CA ASP A 893 20.89 -9.09 3.65
C ASP A 893 20.86 -9.26 2.12
N TYR A 894 21.54 -8.37 1.40
CA TYR A 894 21.63 -8.43 -0.05
C TYR A 894 22.53 -9.57 -0.57
N GLU A 895 23.26 -10.30 0.30
CA GLU A 895 23.94 -11.54 -0.13
C GLU A 895 22.94 -12.60 -0.60
N LYS A 896 21.68 -12.52 -0.16
CA LYS A 896 20.59 -13.40 -0.61
C LYS A 896 20.29 -13.31 -2.11
N VAL A 897 20.72 -12.25 -2.80
CA VAL A 897 20.67 -12.19 -4.28
C VAL A 897 21.40 -13.38 -4.90
N GLN A 898 22.42 -13.90 -4.23
CA GLN A 898 23.18 -15.09 -4.67
C GLN A 898 22.32 -16.37 -4.67
N GLN A 899 21.22 -16.39 -3.93
CA GLN A 899 20.31 -17.55 -3.80
C GLN A 899 19.28 -17.63 -4.92
N ILE A 900 19.14 -16.59 -5.75
CA ILE A 900 18.25 -16.62 -6.92
C ILE A 900 18.76 -17.71 -7.88
N PRO A 901 17.95 -18.69 -8.29
CA PRO A 901 18.35 -19.69 -9.27
C PRO A 901 18.76 -19.07 -10.61
N ASP A 902 19.79 -19.62 -11.25
CA ASP A 902 20.35 -19.06 -12.50
C ASP A 902 19.35 -19.11 -13.66
N ASP A 903 18.57 -20.19 -13.74
CA ASP A 903 17.50 -20.37 -14.72
C ASP A 903 16.38 -19.34 -14.52
N GLU A 904 15.89 -19.16 -13.29
CA GLU A 904 14.87 -18.14 -12.99
C GLU A 904 15.38 -16.73 -13.32
N LEU A 905 16.63 -16.39 -12.95
CA LEU A 905 17.20 -15.07 -13.25
C LEU A 905 17.36 -14.85 -14.76
N TRP A 906 17.82 -15.87 -15.49
CA TRP A 906 18.01 -15.79 -16.94
C TRP A 906 16.69 -15.68 -17.70
N GLU A 907 15.69 -16.49 -17.35
CA GLU A 907 14.35 -16.44 -17.97
C GLU A 907 13.70 -15.07 -17.75
N THR A 908 13.78 -14.56 -16.52
CA THR A 908 13.27 -13.24 -16.17
C THR A 908 14.00 -12.13 -16.97
N HIS A 909 15.31 -12.30 -17.21
CA HIS A 909 16.09 -11.39 -18.07
C HIS A 909 15.65 -11.41 -19.53
N LEU A 910 15.50 -12.60 -20.09
CA LEU A 910 15.01 -12.77 -21.45
C LEU A 910 13.60 -12.19 -21.63
N GLU A 911 12.72 -12.32 -20.64
CA GLU A 911 11.39 -11.69 -20.68
C GLU A 911 11.48 -10.16 -20.86
N ARG A 912 12.28 -9.49 -20.03
CA ARG A 912 12.46 -8.03 -20.08
C ARG A 912 13.11 -7.58 -21.38
N LYS A 913 14.11 -8.33 -21.84
CA LYS A 913 14.77 -8.11 -23.13
C LYS A 913 13.78 -8.24 -24.28
N ASN A 914 12.98 -9.30 -24.31
CA ASN A 914 11.93 -9.50 -25.30
C ASN A 914 10.94 -8.33 -25.31
N LYS A 915 10.51 -7.85 -24.14
CA LYS A 915 9.67 -6.65 -24.03
C LYS A 915 10.32 -5.43 -24.71
N LEU A 916 11.59 -5.13 -24.41
CA LEU A 916 12.32 -4.03 -25.06
C LEU A 916 12.37 -4.20 -26.59
N ILE A 917 12.78 -5.37 -27.07
CA ILE A 917 12.98 -5.64 -28.50
C ILE A 917 11.66 -5.62 -29.27
N THR A 918 10.62 -6.27 -28.78
CA THR A 918 9.29 -6.27 -29.40
C THR A 918 8.74 -4.85 -29.52
N THR A 919 8.92 -4.03 -28.49
CA THR A 919 8.47 -2.62 -28.52
C THR A 919 9.21 -1.81 -29.57
N LEU A 920 10.53 -1.89 -29.61
CA LEU A 920 11.32 -1.17 -30.61
C LEU A 920 10.96 -1.65 -32.03
N ASN A 921 10.78 -2.95 -32.24
CA ASN A 921 10.36 -3.49 -33.53
C ASN A 921 8.98 -2.99 -33.96
N ASN A 922 8.00 -2.98 -33.05
CA ASN A 922 6.65 -2.53 -33.34
C ASN A 922 6.58 -1.02 -33.61
N GLU A 923 7.24 -0.20 -32.79
CA GLU A 923 7.12 1.26 -32.88
C GLU A 923 8.00 1.87 -33.97
N LEU A 924 9.17 1.29 -34.23
CA LEU A 924 10.14 1.82 -35.20
C LEU A 924 10.15 1.02 -36.52
N ALA A 925 9.30 -0.01 -36.64
CA ALA A 925 9.29 -0.94 -37.77
C ALA A 925 10.68 -1.55 -38.04
N LEU A 926 11.35 -1.96 -36.96
CA LEU A 926 12.66 -2.62 -36.99
C LEU A 926 12.50 -4.14 -36.97
N GLU A 927 13.61 -4.84 -37.24
CA GLU A 927 13.71 -6.32 -37.15
C GLU A 927 14.90 -6.71 -36.24
N LEU A 928 14.96 -6.11 -35.05
CA LEU A 928 15.90 -6.47 -34.00
C LEU A 928 15.65 -7.92 -33.55
N ASP A 929 16.74 -8.63 -33.25
CA ASP A 929 16.72 -10.05 -32.93
C ASP A 929 16.71 -10.23 -31.39
N PRO A 930 15.67 -10.85 -30.81
CA PRO A 930 15.61 -11.04 -29.36
C PRO A 930 16.70 -11.96 -28.79
N GLU A 931 17.30 -12.82 -29.62
CA GLU A 931 18.41 -13.70 -29.22
C GLU A 931 19.78 -12.99 -29.29
N ALA A 932 19.84 -11.80 -29.88
CA ALA A 932 21.09 -11.05 -30.06
C ALA A 932 21.59 -10.43 -28.76
N LEU A 933 22.90 -10.48 -28.52
CA LEU A 933 23.55 -9.68 -27.47
C LEU A 933 23.23 -8.20 -27.73
N THR A 934 22.52 -7.57 -26.79
CA THR A 934 22.02 -6.20 -26.87
C THR A 934 22.85 -5.29 -25.99
N ILE A 935 23.62 -4.40 -26.62
CA ILE A 935 24.46 -3.39 -25.96
C ILE A 935 23.74 -2.05 -26.02
N ALA A 936 23.50 -1.42 -24.88
CA ALA A 936 22.80 -0.14 -24.80
C ALA A 936 23.72 1.00 -24.35
N TRP A 937 23.63 2.14 -25.04
CA TRP A 937 24.18 3.43 -24.60
C TRP A 937 23.02 4.41 -24.53
N SER A 938 22.70 4.96 -23.35
CA SER A 938 21.71 6.05 -23.29
C SER A 938 21.94 7.09 -22.20
N ARG A 939 21.96 8.36 -22.64
CA ARG A 939 22.20 9.56 -21.82
C ARG A 939 22.05 10.83 -22.68
N ARG A 940 22.01 12.01 -22.04
CA ARG A 940 22.07 13.30 -22.76
C ARG A 940 23.29 13.31 -23.67
N LEU A 941 23.11 13.68 -24.94
CA LEU A 941 24.17 13.59 -25.92
C LEU A 941 25.04 14.84 -25.87
N THR A 942 26.30 14.64 -25.48
CA THR A 942 27.36 15.66 -25.41
C THR A 942 28.69 15.01 -25.78
N SER A 943 29.64 15.79 -26.28
CA SER A 943 30.93 15.27 -26.78
C SER A 943 31.76 14.56 -25.71
N TYR A 944 31.73 15.03 -24.47
CA TYR A 944 32.55 14.44 -23.39
C TYR A 944 32.09 13.04 -22.96
N LYS A 945 30.82 12.69 -23.23
CA LYS A 945 30.27 11.35 -22.95
C LYS A 945 30.64 10.32 -24.01
N ARG A 946 31.33 10.74 -25.09
CA ARG A 946 31.85 9.90 -26.18
C ARG A 946 30.85 8.83 -26.69
N PRO A 947 29.62 9.21 -27.09
CA PRO A 947 28.65 8.26 -27.68
C PRO A 947 29.18 7.59 -28.96
N ASP A 948 30.06 8.30 -29.68
CA ASP A 948 30.65 7.89 -30.94
C ASP A 948 31.78 6.87 -30.80
N MET A 949 32.26 6.60 -29.57
CA MET A 949 33.38 5.69 -29.35
C MET A 949 33.14 4.31 -29.96
N ILE A 950 31.92 3.76 -29.87
CA ILE A 950 31.57 2.45 -30.42
C ILE A 950 31.51 2.41 -31.95
N VAL A 951 31.30 3.56 -32.60
CA VAL A 951 31.27 3.70 -34.06
C VAL A 951 32.56 4.31 -34.63
N SER A 952 33.57 4.53 -33.79
CA SER A 952 34.84 5.14 -34.20
C SER A 952 35.70 4.20 -35.05
N ASP A 953 35.56 2.88 -34.87
CA ASP A 953 36.11 1.84 -35.75
C ASP A 953 34.99 1.05 -36.43
N LEU A 954 34.53 1.55 -37.58
CA LEU A 954 33.42 0.97 -38.33
C LEU A 954 33.74 -0.44 -38.87
N GLU A 955 34.99 -0.74 -39.20
CA GLU A 955 35.38 -2.05 -39.74
C GLU A 955 35.33 -3.12 -38.64
N ARG A 956 35.84 -2.81 -37.46
CA ARG A 956 35.70 -3.70 -36.30
C ARG A 956 34.24 -3.83 -35.90
N LEU A 957 33.50 -2.73 -35.82
CA LEU A 957 32.07 -2.76 -35.52
C LEU A 957 31.29 -3.66 -36.49
N LYS A 958 31.58 -3.56 -37.80
CA LYS A 958 30.99 -4.41 -38.84
C LYS A 958 31.29 -5.88 -38.59
N GLN A 959 32.52 -6.23 -38.24
CA GLN A 959 32.89 -7.60 -37.88
C GLN A 959 32.11 -8.10 -36.66
N LEU A 960 31.99 -7.29 -35.61
CA LEU A 960 31.24 -7.64 -34.40
C LEU A 960 29.79 -7.99 -34.72
N VAL A 961 29.07 -7.07 -35.38
CA VAL A 961 27.64 -7.27 -35.64
C VAL A 961 27.37 -8.34 -36.70
N GLN A 962 28.34 -8.69 -37.55
CA GLN A 962 28.20 -9.71 -38.61
C GLN A 962 28.74 -11.09 -38.24
N THR A 963 29.12 -11.31 -36.98
CA THR A 963 29.66 -12.60 -36.53
C THR A 963 28.63 -13.72 -36.71
N ALA A 964 28.98 -14.73 -37.52
CA ALA A 964 28.09 -15.85 -37.81
C ALA A 964 27.79 -16.67 -36.54
N GLY A 965 26.50 -16.90 -36.27
CA GLY A 965 26.03 -17.66 -35.10
C GLY A 965 26.13 -16.92 -33.76
N LYS A 966 26.53 -15.64 -33.75
CA LYS A 966 26.62 -14.80 -32.56
C LYS A 966 26.02 -13.42 -32.87
N PRO A 967 24.69 -13.30 -32.96
CA PRO A 967 24.06 -12.04 -33.32
C PRO A 967 24.33 -10.96 -32.26
N VAL A 968 24.77 -9.77 -32.69
CA VAL A 968 25.04 -8.63 -31.80
C VAL A 968 24.30 -7.42 -32.33
N GLN A 969 23.65 -6.69 -31.42
CA GLN A 969 22.97 -5.44 -31.70
C GLN A 969 23.29 -4.35 -30.67
N ILE A 970 23.25 -3.10 -31.12
CA ILE A 970 23.63 -1.91 -30.35
C ILE A 970 22.50 -0.88 -30.45
N LEU A 971 22.05 -0.41 -29.30
CA LEU A 971 21.02 0.61 -29.14
C LEU A 971 21.65 1.89 -28.57
N ILE A 972 21.55 3.00 -29.30
CA ILE A 972 22.07 4.31 -28.90
C ILE A 972 20.89 5.26 -28.73
N ALA A 973 20.65 5.82 -27.55
CA ALA A 973 19.54 6.73 -27.31
C ALA A 973 19.99 7.98 -26.56
N GLY A 974 19.56 9.17 -27.01
CA GLY A 974 19.95 10.40 -26.35
C GLY A 974 19.57 11.65 -27.12
N LYS A 975 19.30 12.73 -26.39
CA LYS A 975 18.96 14.05 -26.92
C LYS A 975 20.16 14.97 -26.85
N ALA A 976 20.52 15.60 -27.97
CA ALA A 976 21.45 16.73 -27.97
C ALA A 976 20.69 18.00 -27.60
N HIS A 977 21.32 18.92 -26.86
CA HIS A 977 20.67 20.19 -26.54
C HIS A 977 20.39 20.98 -27.84
N PRO A 978 19.26 21.70 -28.00
CA PRO A 978 18.93 22.36 -29.27
C PRO A 978 19.97 23.39 -29.72
N ARG A 979 20.70 23.96 -28.75
CA ARG A 979 21.82 24.91 -28.96
C ARG A 979 23.21 24.27 -28.99
N ASP A 980 23.33 22.97 -28.71
CA ASP A 980 24.60 22.26 -28.79
C ASP A 980 24.82 21.76 -30.23
N GLY A 981 25.31 22.66 -31.08
CA GLY A 981 25.61 22.33 -32.48
C GLY A 981 26.60 21.17 -32.62
N ILE A 982 27.59 21.08 -31.72
CA ILE A 982 28.58 20.00 -31.73
C ILE A 982 27.90 18.66 -31.41
N GLY A 983 27.03 18.62 -30.41
CA GLY A 983 26.24 17.44 -30.07
C GLY A 983 25.29 17.01 -31.19
N LYS A 984 24.61 17.96 -31.85
CA LYS A 984 23.73 17.67 -33.00
C LYS A 984 24.52 17.13 -34.20
N ASP A 985 25.67 17.72 -34.52
CA ASP A 985 26.55 17.24 -35.58
C ASP A 985 27.09 15.83 -35.28
N LEU A 986 27.43 15.55 -34.02
CA LEU A 986 27.88 14.24 -33.59
C LEU A 986 26.78 13.19 -33.77
N LEU A 987 25.56 13.50 -33.32
CA LEU A 987 24.39 12.64 -33.50
C LEU A 987 24.10 12.35 -34.97
N GLN A 988 24.12 13.39 -35.81
CA GLN A 988 23.92 13.26 -37.24
C GLN A 988 24.98 12.36 -37.89
N LYS A 989 26.27 12.56 -37.56
CA LYS A 989 27.35 11.72 -38.07
C LYS A 989 27.20 10.26 -37.65
N MET A 990 26.80 9.99 -36.41
CA MET A 990 26.53 8.63 -35.96
C MET A 990 25.39 8.01 -36.75
N ASN A 991 24.25 8.70 -36.88
CA ASN A 991 23.11 8.26 -37.69
C ASN A 991 23.51 7.93 -39.13
N GLN A 992 24.29 8.80 -39.77
CA GLN A 992 24.80 8.56 -41.11
C GLN A 992 25.72 7.34 -41.16
N SER A 993 26.63 7.20 -40.21
CA SER A 993 27.56 6.08 -40.16
C SER A 993 26.87 4.73 -40.04
N VAL A 994 25.80 4.64 -39.23
CA VAL A 994 25.05 3.40 -38.97
C VAL A 994 23.90 3.14 -39.95
N SER A 995 23.64 4.08 -40.87
CA SER A 995 22.65 3.92 -41.94
C SER A 995 23.08 2.95 -43.05
N GLN A 996 24.35 2.51 -43.03
CA GLN A 996 24.88 1.58 -44.03
C GLN A 996 24.16 0.21 -43.98
N PRO A 997 23.97 -0.48 -45.13
CA PRO A 997 23.25 -1.76 -45.18
C PRO A 997 23.77 -2.81 -44.18
N GLU A 998 25.06 -2.78 -43.87
CA GLU A 998 25.72 -3.70 -42.94
C GLU A 998 25.29 -3.56 -41.48
N PHE A 999 24.76 -2.39 -41.08
CA PHE A 999 24.34 -2.09 -39.71
C PHE A 999 22.82 -2.07 -39.54
N ARG A 1000 22.07 -2.21 -40.65
CA ARG A 1000 20.60 -2.20 -40.64
C ARG A 1000 20.05 -3.25 -39.67
N ASN A 1001 19.11 -2.83 -38.83
CA ASN A 1001 18.49 -3.67 -37.78
C ASN A 1001 19.51 -4.28 -36.80
N ARG A 1002 20.72 -3.69 -36.67
CA ARG A 1002 21.77 -4.14 -35.74
C ARG A 1002 22.36 -3.00 -34.95
N VAL A 1003 22.58 -1.83 -35.55
CA VAL A 1003 23.01 -0.63 -34.82
C VAL A 1003 21.96 0.45 -35.03
N VAL A 1004 21.24 0.79 -33.96
CA VAL A 1004 20.06 1.65 -34.03
C VAL A 1004 20.25 2.84 -33.12
N VAL A 1005 20.14 4.04 -33.69
CA VAL A 1005 19.97 5.27 -32.91
C VAL A 1005 18.48 5.47 -32.66
N VAL A 1006 18.06 5.26 -31.42
CA VAL A 1006 16.66 5.29 -31.00
C VAL A 1006 16.24 6.73 -30.75
N PRO A 1007 15.27 7.28 -31.51
CA PRO A 1007 14.75 8.63 -31.28
C PRO A 1007 13.87 8.68 -30.03
N GLY A 1008 13.66 9.89 -29.51
CA GLY A 1008 12.61 10.14 -28.51
C GLY A 1008 12.93 9.66 -27.10
N TYR A 1009 14.20 9.58 -26.71
CA TYR A 1009 14.60 9.13 -25.37
C TYR A 1009 13.89 9.88 -24.23
N ASN A 1010 13.17 9.15 -23.40
CA ASN A 1010 12.36 9.64 -22.28
C ASN A 1010 12.42 8.67 -21.09
N TRP A 1011 11.64 8.95 -20.04
CA TRP A 1011 11.63 8.22 -18.78
C TRP A 1011 11.16 6.77 -18.96
N GLN A 1012 10.12 6.55 -19.77
CA GLN A 1012 9.64 5.20 -20.07
C GLN A 1012 10.71 4.40 -20.81
N LEU A 1013 11.30 4.96 -21.88
CA LEU A 1013 12.37 4.32 -22.64
C LEU A 1013 13.61 4.04 -21.83
N ALA A 1014 13.95 4.93 -20.89
CA ALA A 1014 14.97 4.63 -19.91
C ALA A 1014 14.66 3.33 -19.17
N ARG A 1015 13.43 3.13 -18.64
CA ARG A 1015 13.06 1.92 -17.88
C ARG A 1015 13.22 0.62 -18.68
N ARG A 1016 12.70 0.53 -19.90
CA ARG A 1016 12.88 -0.70 -20.72
C ARG A 1016 14.33 -0.92 -21.13
N MET A 1017 15.09 0.15 -21.44
CA MET A 1017 16.49 0.00 -21.82
C MET A 1017 17.36 -0.45 -20.64
N VAL A 1018 17.18 0.11 -19.43
CA VAL A 1018 17.98 -0.28 -18.27
C VAL A 1018 17.64 -1.68 -17.77
N SER A 1019 16.44 -2.20 -18.02
CA SER A 1019 16.04 -3.54 -17.58
C SER A 1019 16.23 -4.64 -18.63
N GLY A 1020 16.24 -4.29 -19.92
CA GLY A 1020 16.23 -5.24 -21.04
C GLY A 1020 17.51 -5.31 -21.87
N ALA A 1021 18.51 -4.44 -21.64
CA ALA A 1021 19.82 -4.57 -22.28
C ALA A 1021 20.66 -5.67 -21.61
N ASP A 1022 21.61 -6.28 -22.33
CA ASP A 1022 22.55 -7.24 -21.75
C ASP A 1022 23.79 -6.55 -21.18
N VAL A 1023 24.26 -5.52 -21.89
CA VAL A 1023 25.41 -4.70 -21.50
C VAL A 1023 25.08 -3.22 -21.58
N TRP A 1024 25.37 -2.50 -20.51
CA TRP A 1024 25.24 -1.05 -20.44
C TRP A 1024 26.59 -0.38 -20.67
N LEU A 1025 26.69 0.42 -21.72
CA LEU A 1025 27.92 1.06 -22.16
C LEU A 1025 28.04 2.49 -21.63
N ASN A 1026 29.11 2.77 -20.89
CA ASN A 1026 29.41 4.07 -20.31
C ASN A 1026 30.81 4.54 -20.74
N THR A 1027 30.88 5.61 -21.54
CA THR A 1027 32.15 6.07 -22.15
C THR A 1027 32.59 7.50 -21.79
N PRO A 1028 32.20 8.15 -20.67
CA PRO A 1028 32.65 9.51 -20.39
C PRO A 1028 34.17 9.60 -20.17
N TYR A 1029 34.76 10.75 -20.48
CA TYR A 1029 36.13 11.09 -20.06
C TYR A 1029 36.22 11.16 -18.54
N ARG A 1030 37.31 10.65 -17.95
CA ARG A 1030 37.52 10.71 -16.50
C ARG A 1030 37.54 12.17 -16.00
N PHE A 1031 36.91 12.40 -14.86
CA PHE A 1031 36.61 13.70 -14.21
C PHE A 1031 35.51 14.54 -14.89
N GLU A 1032 34.82 14.05 -15.92
CA GLU A 1032 33.86 14.86 -16.68
C GLU A 1032 32.40 14.48 -16.41
N GLU A 1033 32.10 13.26 -15.97
CA GLU A 1033 30.80 12.87 -15.39
C GLU A 1033 30.85 12.99 -13.87
N ALA A 1034 30.00 13.86 -13.30
CA ALA A 1034 29.96 14.04 -11.85
C ALA A 1034 29.50 12.77 -11.09
N SER A 1035 28.64 11.95 -11.68
CA SER A 1035 28.17 10.70 -11.06
C SER A 1035 27.73 9.69 -12.12
N GLY A 1036 26.52 9.81 -12.67
CA GLY A 1036 26.02 8.96 -13.76
C GLY A 1036 25.06 7.84 -13.32
N THR A 1037 23.85 8.19 -12.88
CA THR A 1037 22.88 7.25 -12.28
C THR A 1037 22.32 6.19 -13.23
N SER A 1038 22.39 6.34 -14.56
CA SER A 1038 21.83 5.34 -15.50
C SER A 1038 22.50 3.97 -15.42
N GLY A 1039 23.80 3.94 -15.14
CA GLY A 1039 24.51 2.68 -14.92
C GLY A 1039 24.04 1.94 -13.67
N MET A 1040 23.74 2.67 -12.59
CA MET A 1040 23.20 2.09 -11.35
C MET A 1040 21.84 1.44 -11.63
N LYS A 1041 20.97 2.09 -12.40
CA LYS A 1041 19.64 1.55 -12.76
C LYS A 1041 19.75 0.25 -13.55
N ALA A 1042 20.67 0.22 -14.52
CA ALA A 1042 20.90 -0.96 -15.33
C ALA A 1042 21.45 -2.12 -14.49
N ALA A 1043 22.45 -1.83 -13.66
CA ALA A 1043 23.05 -2.80 -12.75
C ALA A 1043 22.05 -3.37 -11.71
N ALA A 1044 21.12 -2.56 -11.21
CA ALA A 1044 20.06 -3.04 -10.30
C ALA A 1044 19.14 -4.10 -10.94
N ASN A 1045 19.05 -4.12 -12.28
CA ASN A 1045 18.30 -5.13 -13.05
C ASN A 1045 19.18 -6.28 -13.54
N GLY A 1046 20.44 -6.38 -13.09
CA GLY A 1046 21.39 -7.40 -13.53
C GLY A 1046 22.10 -7.08 -14.85
N VAL A 1047 21.93 -5.89 -15.42
CA VAL A 1047 22.61 -5.52 -16.67
C VAL A 1047 24.08 -5.19 -16.41
N LEU A 1048 24.98 -5.91 -17.07
CA LEU A 1048 26.43 -5.81 -16.88
C LEU A 1048 26.98 -4.50 -17.46
N GLN A 1049 28.00 -3.93 -16.81
CA GLN A 1049 28.57 -2.65 -17.22
C GLN A 1049 29.83 -2.85 -18.06
N LEU A 1050 29.95 -2.07 -19.14
CA LEU A 1050 31.21 -1.82 -19.84
C LEU A 1050 31.51 -0.33 -19.75
N THR A 1051 32.47 0.06 -18.90
CA THR A 1051 32.58 1.44 -18.44
C THR A 1051 34.01 1.98 -18.37
N THR A 1052 34.16 3.29 -18.48
CA THR A 1052 35.37 3.99 -18.01
C THR A 1052 35.31 4.19 -16.49
N LYS A 1053 36.45 4.53 -15.84
CA LYS A 1053 36.52 4.89 -14.42
C LYS A 1053 36.20 6.37 -14.21
N ASP A 1054 34.92 6.71 -14.09
CA ASP A 1054 34.47 8.09 -13.95
C ASP A 1054 33.15 8.19 -13.17
N GLY A 1055 32.96 9.29 -12.44
CA GLY A 1055 31.81 9.46 -11.54
C GLY A 1055 31.70 8.29 -10.56
N TRP A 1056 30.51 7.66 -10.47
CA TRP A 1056 30.28 6.55 -9.53
C TRP A 1056 31.04 5.28 -9.88
N THR A 1057 31.43 5.08 -11.15
CA THR A 1057 32.08 3.83 -11.57
C THR A 1057 33.52 3.74 -11.09
N ASP A 1058 34.13 4.86 -10.68
CA ASP A 1058 35.44 4.88 -10.01
C ASP A 1058 35.36 4.30 -8.58
N GLU A 1059 34.16 4.32 -7.97
CA GLU A 1059 33.89 3.82 -6.61
C GLU A 1059 33.66 2.28 -6.56
N VAL A 1060 33.55 1.62 -7.72
CA VAL A 1060 33.19 0.20 -7.83
C VAL A 1060 34.42 -0.66 -8.15
N ASP A 1061 34.60 -1.76 -7.40
CA ASP A 1061 35.48 -2.85 -7.82
C ASP A 1061 34.79 -3.73 -8.87
N TRP A 1062 35.17 -3.53 -10.13
CA TRP A 1062 34.59 -4.21 -11.29
C TRP A 1062 34.95 -5.69 -11.43
N PHE A 1063 35.81 -6.25 -10.57
CA PHE A 1063 36.12 -7.67 -10.60
C PHE A 1063 34.84 -8.51 -10.46
N GLN A 1064 34.61 -9.37 -11.46
CA GLN A 1064 33.42 -10.23 -11.60
C GLN A 1064 32.06 -9.47 -11.53
N LYS A 1065 32.02 -8.22 -11.99
CA LYS A 1065 30.80 -7.38 -12.04
C LYS A 1065 30.60 -6.68 -13.40
N GLY A 1066 31.68 -6.48 -14.13
CA GLY A 1066 31.64 -5.86 -15.45
C GLY A 1066 33.06 -5.69 -16.00
N TRP A 1067 33.21 -4.72 -16.89
CA TRP A 1067 34.48 -4.49 -17.56
C TRP A 1067 34.85 -3.02 -17.62
N LEU A 1068 36.16 -2.77 -17.57
CA LEU A 1068 36.74 -1.44 -17.68
C LEU A 1068 37.30 -1.19 -19.08
N ILE A 1069 37.00 -0.02 -19.62
CA ILE A 1069 37.63 0.54 -20.81
C ILE A 1069 38.89 1.29 -20.36
N SER A 1070 40.04 0.92 -20.92
CA SER A 1070 41.32 1.57 -20.62
C SER A 1070 41.34 3.04 -21.03
N GLU A 1071 41.96 3.90 -20.21
CA GLU A 1071 42.16 5.31 -20.54
C GLU A 1071 43.23 5.54 -21.61
N GLU A 1072 44.22 4.64 -21.71
CA GLU A 1072 45.37 4.84 -22.60
C GLU A 1072 45.00 4.68 -24.08
N ASN A 1073 44.20 3.65 -24.40
CA ASN A 1073 43.72 3.34 -25.75
C ASN A 1073 42.23 2.93 -25.70
N PRO A 1074 41.31 3.89 -25.46
CA PRO A 1074 39.92 3.58 -25.12
C PRO A 1074 39.15 2.89 -26.25
N VAL A 1075 39.41 3.26 -27.51
CA VAL A 1075 38.75 2.64 -28.68
C VAL A 1075 39.16 1.18 -28.81
N ASP A 1076 40.47 0.89 -28.87
CA ASP A 1076 40.96 -0.49 -28.96
C ASP A 1076 40.51 -1.31 -27.76
N SER A 1077 40.61 -0.76 -26.55
CA SER A 1077 40.18 -1.43 -25.33
C SER A 1077 38.68 -1.76 -25.33
N LEU A 1078 37.83 -0.88 -25.86
CA LEU A 1078 36.40 -1.10 -26.00
C LEU A 1078 36.14 -2.28 -26.95
N HIS A 1079 36.67 -2.23 -28.16
CA HIS A 1079 36.45 -3.26 -29.16
C HIS A 1079 37.09 -4.60 -28.78
N ASP A 1080 38.30 -4.61 -28.20
CA ASP A 1080 38.98 -5.82 -27.72
C ASP A 1080 38.18 -6.51 -26.61
N THR A 1081 37.58 -5.73 -25.71
CA THR A 1081 36.76 -6.27 -24.63
C THR A 1081 35.48 -6.88 -25.18
N LEU A 1082 34.84 -6.24 -26.15
CA LEU A 1082 33.68 -6.80 -26.84
C LEU A 1082 34.02 -8.10 -27.58
N GLU A 1083 35.07 -8.07 -28.40
CA GLU A 1083 35.47 -9.15 -29.31
C GLU A 1083 36.00 -10.38 -28.56
N TYR A 1084 36.86 -10.18 -27.57
CA TYR A 1084 37.61 -11.28 -26.94
C TYR A 1084 37.08 -11.69 -25.56
N LYS A 1085 36.17 -10.92 -24.95
CA LYS A 1085 35.62 -11.23 -23.62
C LYS A 1085 34.10 -11.33 -23.63
N ILE A 1086 33.40 -10.25 -23.94
CA ILE A 1086 31.95 -10.15 -23.75
C ILE A 1086 31.18 -11.06 -24.72
N ILE A 1087 31.40 -10.93 -26.03
CA ILE A 1087 30.69 -11.73 -27.03
C ILE A 1087 31.01 -13.23 -26.88
N PRO A 1088 32.27 -13.65 -26.67
CA PRO A 1088 32.56 -15.06 -26.36
C PRO A 1088 31.83 -15.57 -25.13
N LEU A 1089 31.84 -14.82 -24.02
CA LEU A 1089 31.23 -15.23 -22.75
C LEU A 1089 29.71 -15.36 -22.86
N TYR A 1090 29.03 -14.36 -23.46
CA TYR A 1090 27.57 -14.37 -23.59
C TYR A 1090 27.07 -15.59 -24.36
N PHE A 1091 27.73 -15.96 -25.46
CA PHE A 1091 27.33 -17.08 -26.32
C PHE A 1091 27.89 -18.45 -25.90
N ASP A 1092 28.67 -18.52 -24.82
CA ASP A 1092 29.22 -19.77 -24.31
C ASP A 1092 28.25 -20.43 -23.32
N HIS A 1093 27.16 -21.00 -23.84
CA HIS A 1093 26.05 -21.49 -23.01
C HIS A 1093 26.34 -22.83 -22.30
N ASN A 1094 27.52 -23.44 -22.49
CA ASN A 1094 27.95 -24.70 -21.87
C ASN A 1094 26.94 -25.89 -21.85
N GLY A 1095 25.89 -25.86 -22.70
CA GLY A 1095 24.82 -26.85 -22.76
C GLY A 1095 23.58 -26.57 -21.89
N SER A 1096 23.61 -25.55 -21.02
CA SER A 1096 22.53 -25.20 -20.07
C SER A 1096 21.57 -24.12 -20.58
N GLY A 1097 21.84 -23.53 -21.76
CA GLY A 1097 21.04 -22.45 -22.35
C GLY A 1097 21.51 -21.03 -21.97
N TYR A 1098 22.42 -20.91 -21.01
CA TYR A 1098 23.06 -19.67 -20.54
C TYR A 1098 24.48 -19.95 -20.03
N ASN A 1099 25.27 -18.90 -19.77
CA ASN A 1099 26.62 -19.00 -19.21
C ASN A 1099 26.63 -18.73 -17.69
N GLU A 1100 27.08 -19.68 -16.88
CA GLU A 1100 27.08 -19.56 -15.40
C GLU A 1100 27.91 -18.36 -14.89
N ASP A 1101 29.08 -18.10 -15.49
CA ASP A 1101 29.92 -16.97 -15.10
C ASP A 1101 29.22 -15.62 -15.41
N TRP A 1102 28.46 -15.54 -16.51
CA TRP A 1102 27.64 -14.38 -16.84
C TRP A 1102 26.58 -14.12 -15.75
N LEU A 1103 25.83 -15.14 -15.36
CA LEU A 1103 24.80 -15.04 -14.33
C LEU A 1103 25.40 -14.68 -12.97
N GLN A 1104 26.56 -15.24 -12.64
CA GLN A 1104 27.30 -14.88 -11.44
C GLN A 1104 27.70 -13.40 -11.44
N MET A 1105 28.15 -12.86 -12.59
CA MET A 1105 28.42 -11.43 -12.74
C MET A 1105 27.16 -10.58 -12.57
N MET A 1106 26.00 -11.04 -13.10
CA MET A 1106 24.72 -10.33 -12.94
C MET A 1106 24.35 -10.20 -11.46
N LYS A 1107 24.41 -11.31 -10.72
CA LYS A 1107 24.14 -11.35 -9.26
C LYS A 1107 25.06 -10.44 -8.47
N ASN A 1108 26.36 -10.49 -8.74
CA ASN A 1108 27.36 -9.65 -8.05
C ASN A 1108 27.10 -8.15 -8.29
N THR A 1109 26.71 -7.79 -9.52
CA THR A 1109 26.36 -6.43 -9.90
C THR A 1109 25.09 -5.95 -9.22
N MET A 1110 24.04 -6.77 -9.21
CA MET A 1110 22.78 -6.48 -8.49
C MET A 1110 23.04 -6.24 -7.01
N GLN A 1111 23.72 -7.18 -6.34
CA GLN A 1111 24.05 -7.07 -4.92
C GLN A 1111 24.78 -5.75 -4.61
N THR A 1112 25.84 -5.44 -5.37
CA THR A 1112 26.65 -4.23 -5.16
C THR A 1112 25.81 -2.97 -5.23
N VAL A 1113 24.88 -2.89 -6.18
CA VAL A 1113 24.07 -1.69 -6.42
C VAL A 1113 22.92 -1.55 -5.43
N LEU A 1114 22.24 -2.65 -5.10
CA LEU A 1114 21.20 -2.68 -4.09
C LEU A 1114 21.74 -2.23 -2.72
N GLU A 1115 22.93 -2.71 -2.36
CA GLU A 1115 23.55 -2.42 -1.07
C GLU A 1115 24.12 -0.99 -0.98
N HIS A 1116 24.82 -0.54 -2.03
CA HIS A 1116 25.65 0.66 -1.91
C HIS A 1116 25.16 1.87 -2.71
N TYR A 1117 24.22 1.72 -3.64
CA TYR A 1117 23.85 2.80 -4.58
C TYR A 1117 22.35 3.08 -4.61
N SER A 1118 21.65 2.84 -3.49
CA SER A 1118 20.25 3.21 -3.28
C SER A 1118 20.07 4.65 -2.81
N THR A 1119 18.90 5.21 -3.12
CA THR A 1119 18.44 6.49 -2.55
C THR A 1119 18.23 6.40 -1.04
N VAL A 1120 17.82 5.25 -0.48
CA VAL A 1120 17.76 5.02 0.98
C VAL A 1120 19.11 5.37 1.63
N ARG A 1121 20.21 4.81 1.10
CA ARG A 1121 21.57 5.10 1.56
C ARG A 1121 21.89 6.58 1.42
N MET A 1122 21.63 7.14 0.24
CA MET A 1122 21.89 8.54 -0.08
C MET A 1122 21.16 9.47 0.91
N MET A 1123 19.85 9.27 1.14
CA MET A 1123 19.03 10.08 2.05
C MET A 1123 19.47 9.98 3.49
N LYS A 1124 19.89 8.80 3.96
CA LYS A 1124 20.50 8.65 5.30
C LYS A 1124 21.80 9.47 5.42
N GLN A 1125 22.62 9.50 4.38
CA GLN A 1125 23.82 10.34 4.34
C GLN A 1125 23.47 11.84 4.27
N TYR A 1126 22.45 12.24 3.52
CA TYR A 1126 21.97 13.64 3.54
C TYR A 1126 21.49 14.04 4.92
N LEU A 1127 20.71 13.20 5.62
CA LEU A 1127 20.28 13.48 6.99
C LEU A 1127 21.48 13.69 7.92
N ASP A 1128 22.44 12.77 7.93
CA ASP A 1128 23.56 12.79 8.88
C ASP A 1128 24.65 13.82 8.52
N LEU A 1129 25.06 13.89 7.25
CA LEU A 1129 26.21 14.68 6.81
C LEU A 1129 25.83 16.09 6.35
N ILE A 1130 24.60 16.29 5.88
CA ILE A 1130 24.18 17.54 5.20
C ILE A 1130 23.15 18.30 6.03
N TYR A 1131 22.02 17.69 6.37
CA TYR A 1131 20.92 18.38 7.06
C TYR A 1131 21.19 18.56 8.54
N LYS A 1132 21.75 17.56 9.23
CA LYS A 1132 22.05 17.68 10.66
C LYS A 1132 22.93 18.88 11.02
N PRO A 1133 24.05 19.19 10.32
CA PRO A 1133 24.84 20.39 10.61
C PRO A 1133 24.08 21.71 10.46
N VAL A 1134 23.08 21.76 9.57
CA VAL A 1134 22.23 22.95 9.37
C VAL A 1134 21.20 23.03 10.49
N LEU A 1135 20.58 21.91 10.84
CA LEU A 1135 19.56 21.84 11.88
C LEU A 1135 20.12 22.02 13.30
N ASP A 1136 21.35 21.59 13.58
CA ASP A 1136 22.03 21.80 14.87
C ASP A 1136 22.20 23.30 15.21
N GLY A 1137 22.14 24.18 14.21
CA GLY A 1137 22.23 25.63 14.36
C GLY A 1137 20.89 26.34 14.64
N LEU A 1138 19.77 25.63 14.57
CA LEU A 1138 18.39 26.15 14.69
C LEU A 1138 17.74 25.75 16.01
#